data_AF-A0A2D7B6X0-F1
#
_entry.id   AF-A0A2D7B6X0-F1
#
_cell.length_a   1.000
_cell.length_b   1.000
_cell.length_c   1.000
_cell.angle_alpha   90.00
_cell.angle_beta   90.00
_cell.angle_gamma   90.00
#
_symmetry.space_group_name_H-M   'P 1'
#
loop_
_entity.id
_entity.type
_entity.pdbx_description
1 polymer ?
#
loop_
_entity_poly.entity_id
_entity_poly.type
_entity_poly.pdbx_seq_one_letter_code
_entity_poly.pdbx_strand_id
1 'polypeptide(L)'
;MKYSILFILQTLALFSAPGAEPAARPNILYLFVDDMGWGSIGPNGQAARKDKGLPYVRTPNIDRLAEQGVNFTRAYACHVCSPSRSSQQSGFHQGHTFADANDPDNARKAMRGEDILMGDAMFAAGYTTGYWGKWGYGGSKDQFKPKVDNIQSLPTSHGYTHVLAELHHVRAHTFFQPSLWSAPAKIDAIGGIHLIPNSIAKYVGSDAYPDLPAYQNHHDYPSIAYCDDAYAFAALDFVRKNAQNYNKTGKPFFGLLATQIPHAPFNEISQLPNWDHAYEDDTAFKKLSPQAQQWAAMVTRMDAHFGHLLSALDDPNQDGDTSDSIADNTLVIFQSDNGGPGGSSHTVFDSNGSLRGGKGKIQEGGIRVPLVMRWPSMIHSKSKLKSGNQCARIVDITDLLPTFCELAGTPSPLSIDGVSIAPLLSGCGHQRNRDFIIHEASNGQSIIRGKHKLVRARVRGNRDAPLELYDLERDQTEKENIAASHPELVKELHALLLGERVGEAKGFANTYHHWIGDEGALMSHPENWSDYAYANAGVTYLSDDGGPQLSWTALIENKGITHSLVSADTDLEFLGFEISGSSVEATQTLQINQGIKLTGRNEIRLSNNGNLVINGGTLTSLRWVDIQPGGILQGHGRIEASLYNNGIVSASGKIPLEVSKDYYETLDARLSVSIEGDTSTGLKVYGKAILAGTLDIALSNLSVKANTPYTILTASQIEGTFRNKNQHVTDGNDQLFSIHYTHSEVSLVPVK
;
A
#
# COMPACT_ATOMS: atom_id res chain seq x y z
N MET A 1 55.91 46.50 -27.90
CA MET A 1 55.47 45.19 -27.35
C MET A 1 54.11 45.40 -26.72
N LYS A 2 53.08 44.76 -27.27
CA LYS A 2 51.66 44.94 -26.91
C LYS A 2 51.31 44.02 -25.73
N TYR A 3 50.73 44.57 -24.67
CA TYR A 3 50.15 43.81 -23.56
C TYR A 3 48.65 43.63 -23.80
N SER A 4 48.21 42.37 -23.88
CA SER A 4 46.80 41.97 -24.02
C SER A 4 46.13 41.92 -22.65
N ILE A 5 45.00 42.61 -22.51
CA ILE A 5 44.12 42.57 -21.33
C ILE A 5 43.11 41.43 -21.55
N LEU A 6 43.11 40.44 -20.66
CA LEU A 6 42.21 39.30 -20.67
C LEU A 6 40.97 39.62 -19.80
N PHE A 7 39.79 39.72 -20.42
CA PHE A 7 38.50 39.79 -19.71
C PHE A 7 38.12 38.39 -19.22
N ILE A 8 37.98 38.20 -17.91
CA ILE A 8 37.39 36.99 -17.30
C ILE A 8 35.89 37.24 -17.15
N LEU A 9 35.08 36.61 -18.01
CA LEU A 9 33.64 36.46 -17.79
C LEU A 9 33.43 35.41 -16.69
N GLN A 10 32.95 35.82 -15.52
CA GLN A 10 32.37 34.90 -14.54
C GLN A 10 30.92 34.60 -14.95
N THR A 11 30.68 33.41 -15.49
CA THR A 11 29.35 32.84 -15.66
C THR A 11 28.84 32.37 -14.29
N LEU A 12 27.88 33.08 -13.70
CA LEU A 12 27.05 32.55 -12.61
C LEU A 12 26.21 31.41 -13.19
N ALA A 13 26.59 30.16 -12.90
CA ALA A 13 25.72 29.01 -13.12
C ALA A 13 24.61 29.03 -12.05
N LEU A 14 23.41 29.46 -12.43
CA LEU A 14 22.19 29.19 -11.69
C LEU A 14 21.97 27.67 -11.69
N PHE A 15 22.26 27.02 -10.57
CA PHE A 15 21.81 25.65 -10.32
C PHE A 15 20.29 25.70 -10.10
N SER A 16 19.51 25.65 -11.19
CA SER A 16 18.15 25.14 -11.10
C SER A 16 18.26 23.68 -10.71
N ALA A 17 17.75 23.32 -9.52
CA ALA A 17 17.55 21.92 -9.18
C ALA A 17 16.73 21.28 -10.33
N PRO A 18 17.16 20.15 -10.91
CA PRO A 18 16.35 19.46 -11.89
C PRO A 18 15.03 19.10 -11.20
N GLY A 19 13.92 19.63 -11.72
CA GLY A 19 12.60 19.11 -11.36
C GLY A 19 12.64 17.62 -11.68
N ALA A 20 12.48 16.78 -10.66
CA ALA A 20 12.49 15.34 -10.85
C ALA A 20 11.38 14.98 -11.83
N GLU A 21 11.74 14.47 -13.02
CA GLU A 21 10.76 13.88 -13.92
C GLU A 21 10.05 12.73 -13.19
N PRO A 22 8.73 12.53 -13.41
CA PRO A 22 8.02 11.40 -12.84
C PRO A 22 8.76 10.09 -13.17
N ALA A 23 8.89 9.21 -12.20
CA ALA A 23 9.51 7.90 -12.43
C ALA A 23 8.77 7.17 -13.56
N ALA A 24 9.50 6.59 -14.51
CA ALA A 24 8.91 5.77 -15.55
C ALA A 24 8.12 4.61 -14.92
N ARG A 25 6.93 4.33 -15.44
CA ARG A 25 6.04 3.26 -14.96
C ARG A 25 6.76 1.90 -15.06
N PRO A 26 7.10 1.25 -13.94
CA PRO A 26 7.87 0.01 -13.98
C PRO A 26 6.96 -1.18 -14.31
N ASN A 27 7.55 -2.27 -14.80
CA ASN A 27 6.96 -3.60 -14.64
C ASN A 27 7.00 -3.95 -13.14
N ILE A 28 6.03 -4.73 -12.65
CA ILE A 28 5.96 -5.13 -11.25
C ILE A 28 5.82 -6.64 -11.16
N LEU A 29 6.75 -7.29 -10.47
CA LEU A 29 6.71 -8.72 -10.14
C LEU A 29 6.70 -8.89 -8.63
N TYR A 30 5.60 -9.39 -8.09
CA TYR A 30 5.40 -9.61 -6.67
C TYR A 30 5.41 -11.10 -6.32
N LEU A 31 6.47 -11.53 -5.63
CA LEU A 31 6.68 -12.86 -5.08
C LEU A 31 6.18 -12.88 -3.63
N PHE A 32 5.10 -13.61 -3.38
CA PHE A 32 4.39 -13.62 -2.11
C PHE A 32 4.28 -15.04 -1.56
N VAL A 33 4.63 -15.25 -0.30
CA VAL A 33 4.83 -16.62 0.24
C VAL A 33 4.07 -16.85 1.55
N ASP A 34 3.62 -18.08 1.77
CA ASP A 34 2.79 -18.46 2.92
C ASP A 34 3.65 -19.07 4.04
N ASP A 35 3.57 -18.55 5.27
CA ASP A 35 4.26 -19.10 6.45
C ASP A 35 5.80 -19.03 6.45
N MET A 36 6.39 -18.01 5.81
CA MET A 36 7.85 -17.82 5.84
C MET A 36 8.25 -16.77 6.88
N GLY A 37 8.74 -17.25 8.01
CA GLY A 37 9.13 -16.38 9.13
C GLY A 37 10.29 -15.44 8.82
N TRP A 38 10.38 -14.33 9.56
CA TRP A 38 11.34 -13.25 9.34
C TRP A 38 12.79 -13.73 9.18
N GLY A 39 13.24 -14.68 10.02
CA GLY A 39 14.61 -15.21 10.02
C GLY A 39 14.92 -16.24 8.95
N SER A 40 13.98 -16.53 8.04
CA SER A 40 14.09 -17.62 7.06
C SER A 40 14.90 -17.27 5.80
N ILE A 41 15.38 -16.04 5.67
CA ILE A 41 16.23 -15.59 4.55
C ILE A 41 17.65 -15.26 5.03
N GLY A 42 18.62 -15.27 4.10
CA GLY A 42 20.02 -14.94 4.36
C GLY A 42 20.22 -13.71 5.24
N PRO A 43 19.76 -12.51 4.82
CA PRO A 43 20.05 -11.26 5.54
C PRO A 43 19.34 -11.10 6.89
N ASN A 44 18.36 -11.95 7.21
CA ASN A 44 17.60 -11.90 8.46
C ASN A 44 17.97 -13.01 9.46
N GLY A 45 18.87 -13.92 9.09
CA GLY A 45 19.36 -14.93 10.03
C GLY A 45 20.14 -16.06 9.39
N GLN A 46 19.75 -16.52 8.21
CA GLN A 46 20.33 -17.75 7.64
C GLN A 46 21.81 -17.61 7.27
N ALA A 47 22.26 -16.43 6.83
CA ALA A 47 23.68 -16.18 6.55
C ALA A 47 24.52 -16.32 7.83
N ALA A 48 24.09 -15.68 8.93
CA ALA A 48 24.77 -15.77 10.21
C ALA A 48 24.77 -17.19 10.79
N ARG A 49 23.76 -18.01 10.48
CA ARG A 49 23.70 -19.42 10.87
C ARG A 49 24.69 -20.27 10.07
N LYS A 50 24.73 -20.07 8.75
CA LYS A 50 25.71 -20.71 7.85
C LYS A 50 27.14 -20.42 8.32
N ASP A 51 27.46 -19.17 8.63
CA ASP A 51 28.79 -18.76 9.10
C ASP A 51 29.19 -19.43 10.42
N LYS A 52 28.20 -19.78 11.27
CA LYS A 52 28.40 -20.49 12.54
C LYS A 52 28.41 -22.02 12.38
N GLY A 53 28.26 -22.55 11.16
CA GLY A 53 28.14 -23.99 10.91
C GLY A 53 26.87 -24.61 11.52
N LEU A 54 25.84 -23.80 11.79
CA LEU A 54 24.55 -24.28 12.26
C LEU A 54 23.66 -24.72 11.09
N PRO A 55 22.67 -25.60 11.31
CA PRO A 55 21.67 -25.90 10.28
C PRO A 55 21.04 -24.61 9.74
N TYR A 56 20.99 -24.49 8.41
CA TYR A 56 20.46 -23.32 7.72
C TYR A 56 19.68 -23.75 6.47
N VAL A 57 18.77 -22.90 6.01
CA VAL A 57 18.04 -23.10 4.75
C VAL A 57 18.70 -22.30 3.62
N ARG A 58 18.72 -22.87 2.41
CA ARG A 58 19.37 -22.27 1.23
C ARG A 58 18.36 -21.41 0.46
N THR A 59 18.64 -20.12 0.35
CA THR A 59 17.86 -19.12 -0.41
C THR A 59 18.74 -18.22 -1.29
N PRO A 60 19.63 -18.78 -2.14
CA PRO A 60 20.61 -17.98 -2.88
C PRO A 60 19.99 -16.91 -3.79
N ASN A 61 18.79 -17.13 -4.34
CA ASN A 61 18.17 -16.15 -5.24
C ASN A 61 17.51 -15.00 -4.46
N ILE A 62 16.89 -15.27 -3.32
CA ILE A 62 16.38 -14.23 -2.42
C ILE A 62 17.54 -13.45 -1.80
N ASP A 63 18.65 -14.13 -1.47
CA ASP A 63 19.86 -13.48 -0.96
C ASP A 63 20.45 -12.53 -2.02
N ARG A 64 20.56 -12.99 -3.28
CA ARG A 64 20.94 -12.15 -4.42
C ARG A 64 19.97 -10.99 -4.64
N LEU A 65 18.66 -11.22 -4.49
CA LEU A 65 17.65 -10.16 -4.58
C LEU A 65 17.90 -9.07 -3.53
N ALA A 66 18.29 -9.45 -2.31
CA ALA A 66 18.61 -8.52 -1.23
C ALA A 66 19.93 -7.78 -1.46
N GLU A 67 20.96 -8.44 -1.99
CA GLU A 67 22.24 -7.82 -2.36
C GLU A 67 22.07 -6.78 -3.47
N GLN A 68 21.20 -7.06 -4.45
CA GLN A 68 20.89 -6.16 -5.57
C GLN A 68 19.80 -5.13 -5.23
N GLY A 69 19.07 -5.34 -4.15
CA GLY A 69 17.93 -4.56 -3.71
C GLY A 69 18.10 -4.04 -2.30
N VAL A 70 17.02 -3.96 -1.54
CA VAL A 70 17.00 -3.49 -0.16
C VAL A 70 16.20 -4.47 0.68
N ASN A 71 16.75 -4.83 1.84
CA ASN A 71 16.06 -5.62 2.85
C ASN A 71 15.36 -4.71 3.86
N PHE A 72 14.04 -4.77 3.95
CA PHE A 72 13.26 -4.02 4.92
C PHE A 72 13.15 -4.83 6.22
N THR A 73 13.92 -4.42 7.21
CA THR A 73 14.04 -5.16 8.46
C THR A 73 12.78 -5.04 9.32
N ARG A 74 11.96 -3.99 9.16
CA ARG A 74 10.71 -3.74 9.91
C ARG A 74 9.48 -3.78 8.99
N ALA A 75 9.33 -4.87 8.26
CA ALA A 75 8.16 -5.14 7.45
C ALA A 75 7.13 -5.99 8.22
N TYR A 76 5.87 -5.62 8.11
CA TYR A 76 4.76 -6.22 8.86
C TYR A 76 3.65 -6.69 7.93
N ALA A 77 2.99 -7.76 8.36
CA ALA A 77 1.82 -8.33 7.74
C ALA A 77 0.88 -8.88 8.83
N CYS A 78 -0.21 -9.53 8.45
CA CYS A 78 -1.17 -10.03 9.43
C CYS A 78 -0.66 -11.30 10.13
N HIS A 79 -1.36 -11.75 11.18
CA HIS A 79 -0.99 -12.93 11.95
C HIS A 79 -1.28 -14.28 11.25
N VAL A 80 -2.15 -14.31 10.23
CA VAL A 80 -2.59 -15.50 9.48
C VAL A 80 -2.97 -15.15 8.03
N CYS A 81 -3.12 -16.17 7.19
CA CYS A 81 -3.17 -16.08 5.74
C CYS A 81 -4.31 -15.21 5.16
N SER A 82 -5.58 -15.47 5.50
CA SER A 82 -6.71 -14.76 4.86
C SER A 82 -6.68 -13.25 5.13
N PRO A 83 -6.58 -12.78 6.39
CA PRO A 83 -6.47 -11.35 6.69
C PRO A 83 -5.27 -10.71 6.00
N SER A 84 -4.13 -11.41 5.97
CA SER A 84 -2.94 -10.91 5.28
C SER A 84 -3.17 -10.71 3.79
N ARG A 85 -3.74 -11.71 3.11
CA ARG A 85 -4.06 -11.66 1.68
C ARG A 85 -5.11 -10.58 1.38
N SER A 86 -6.10 -10.42 2.25
CA SER A 86 -7.11 -9.36 2.10
C SER A 86 -6.50 -7.97 2.27
N SER A 87 -5.67 -7.78 3.28
CA SER A 87 -4.95 -6.53 3.53
C SER A 87 -3.92 -6.21 2.45
N GLN A 88 -3.25 -7.23 1.92
CA GLN A 88 -2.38 -7.12 0.76
C GLN A 88 -3.16 -6.57 -0.43
N GLN A 89 -4.28 -7.20 -0.79
CA GLN A 89 -4.98 -6.83 -2.01
C GLN A 89 -5.71 -5.49 -1.89
N SER A 90 -6.33 -5.19 -0.74
CA SER A 90 -7.23 -4.03 -0.57
C SER A 90 -6.57 -2.80 0.07
N GLY A 91 -5.38 -2.93 0.67
CA GLY A 91 -4.75 -1.84 1.41
C GLY A 91 -5.43 -1.50 2.74
N PHE A 92 -6.46 -2.23 3.15
CA PHE A 92 -7.07 -2.11 4.48
C PHE A 92 -6.41 -3.05 5.48
N HIS A 93 -6.13 -2.58 6.69
CA HIS A 93 -5.67 -3.46 7.77
C HIS A 93 -6.84 -4.32 8.30
N GLN A 94 -6.52 -5.27 9.17
CA GLN A 94 -7.48 -6.25 9.72
C GLN A 94 -8.71 -5.64 10.41
N GLY A 95 -8.60 -4.43 10.97
CA GLY A 95 -9.74 -3.73 11.59
C GLY A 95 -10.73 -3.10 10.61
N HIS A 96 -10.40 -3.04 9.30
CA HIS A 96 -11.22 -2.42 8.25
C HIS A 96 -11.54 -3.37 7.10
N THR A 97 -10.77 -4.43 6.89
CA THR A 97 -11.08 -5.41 5.84
C THR A 97 -12.14 -6.42 6.29
N PHE A 98 -13.01 -6.86 5.37
CA PHE A 98 -14.08 -7.81 5.68
C PHE A 98 -13.60 -9.25 5.87
N ALA A 99 -12.58 -9.69 5.12
CA ALA A 99 -11.94 -10.99 5.28
C ALA A 99 -10.88 -10.95 6.40
N ASP A 100 -11.35 -10.73 7.63
CA ASP A 100 -10.56 -10.47 8.84
C ASP A 100 -10.14 -11.73 9.63
N ALA A 101 -10.57 -12.91 9.19
CA ALA A 101 -10.18 -14.21 9.73
C ALA A 101 -10.10 -15.30 8.65
N ASN A 102 -9.44 -16.41 8.96
CA ASN A 102 -9.52 -17.61 8.14
C ASN A 102 -10.91 -18.25 8.33
N ASP A 103 -11.71 -18.28 7.26
CA ASP A 103 -13.01 -18.96 7.23
C ASP A 103 -12.94 -20.19 6.30
N PRO A 104 -13.32 -21.40 6.75
CA PRO A 104 -13.41 -22.56 5.88
C PRO A 104 -14.49 -22.42 4.80
N ASP A 105 -15.49 -21.57 5.00
CA ASP A 105 -16.45 -21.10 3.99
C ASP A 105 -15.99 -19.73 3.46
N ASN A 106 -14.97 -19.79 2.61
CA ASN A 106 -14.29 -18.61 2.09
C ASN A 106 -15.06 -17.89 0.97
N ALA A 107 -16.29 -18.31 0.68
CA ALA A 107 -17.25 -17.51 -0.08
C ALA A 107 -17.94 -16.46 0.81
N ARG A 108 -18.02 -16.71 2.12
CA ARG A 108 -18.73 -15.88 3.09
C ARG A 108 -17.90 -14.69 3.58
N LYS A 109 -16.69 -14.94 4.05
CA LYS A 109 -15.74 -13.95 4.57
C LYS A 109 -14.65 -13.72 3.54
N ALA A 110 -15.03 -13.09 2.44
CA ALA A 110 -14.21 -12.89 1.25
C ALA A 110 -13.97 -11.40 0.95
N MET A 111 -12.97 -11.10 0.12
CA MET A 111 -12.84 -9.77 -0.48
C MET A 111 -14.11 -9.45 -1.27
N ARG A 112 -14.61 -8.22 -1.13
CA ARG A 112 -15.91 -7.81 -1.67
C ARG A 112 -15.75 -7.22 -3.06
N GLY A 113 -16.82 -7.18 -3.84
CA GLY A 113 -16.77 -6.64 -5.20
C GLY A 113 -16.46 -5.14 -5.23
N GLU A 114 -16.76 -4.43 -4.15
CA GLU A 114 -16.55 -3.00 -3.96
C GLU A 114 -15.13 -2.67 -3.44
N ASP A 115 -14.40 -3.67 -2.91
CA ASP A 115 -13.01 -3.48 -2.53
C ASP A 115 -12.17 -3.37 -3.80
N ILE A 116 -11.61 -2.18 -4.09
CA ILE A 116 -10.66 -2.01 -5.19
C ILE A 116 -9.37 -2.71 -4.82
N LEU A 117 -9.03 -3.78 -5.55
CA LEU A 117 -7.83 -4.58 -5.28
C LEU A 117 -6.66 -4.19 -6.19
N MET A 118 -5.47 -4.74 -5.88
CA MET A 118 -4.26 -4.54 -6.69
C MET A 118 -4.48 -4.85 -8.17
N GLY A 119 -5.17 -5.96 -8.49
CA GLY A 119 -5.44 -6.32 -9.88
C GLY A 119 -6.34 -5.30 -10.59
N ASP A 120 -7.36 -4.77 -9.91
CA ASP A 120 -8.25 -3.72 -10.44
C ASP A 120 -7.47 -2.45 -10.78
N ALA A 121 -6.70 -1.95 -9.82
CA ALA A 121 -5.91 -0.73 -9.97
C ALA A 121 -4.90 -0.84 -11.12
N MET A 122 -4.17 -1.96 -11.19
CA MET A 122 -3.14 -2.16 -12.21
C MET A 122 -3.76 -2.39 -13.59
N PHE A 123 -4.86 -3.14 -13.68
CA PHE A 123 -5.60 -3.32 -14.93
C PHE A 123 -6.14 -2.00 -15.47
N ALA A 124 -6.78 -1.19 -14.60
CA ALA A 124 -7.29 0.13 -14.96
C ALA A 124 -6.17 1.08 -15.43
N ALA A 125 -4.97 0.97 -14.85
CA ALA A 125 -3.79 1.71 -15.31
C ALA A 125 -3.25 1.22 -16.66
N GLY A 126 -3.75 0.12 -17.22
CA GLY A 126 -3.37 -0.43 -18.51
C GLY A 126 -2.26 -1.48 -18.47
N TYR A 127 -1.96 -2.04 -17.29
CA TYR A 127 -1.02 -3.15 -17.18
C TYR A 127 -1.62 -4.46 -17.72
N THR A 128 -0.78 -5.35 -18.25
CA THR A 128 -1.17 -6.77 -18.36
C THR A 128 -1.04 -7.40 -16.97
N THR A 129 -2.09 -8.04 -16.46
CA THR A 129 -2.16 -8.54 -15.07
C THR A 129 -2.17 -10.07 -14.99
N GLY A 130 -1.47 -10.65 -14.02
CA GLY A 130 -1.51 -12.08 -13.76
C GLY A 130 -1.38 -12.47 -12.29
N TYR A 131 -2.02 -13.58 -11.93
CA TYR A 131 -2.06 -14.15 -10.57
C TYR A 131 -1.85 -15.66 -10.59
N TRP A 132 -0.92 -16.15 -9.77
CA TRP A 132 -0.66 -17.59 -9.65
C TRP A 132 -0.58 -18.00 -8.18
N GLY A 133 -1.22 -19.11 -7.83
CA GLY A 133 -1.12 -19.70 -6.49
C GLY A 133 -2.36 -19.59 -5.61
N LYS A 134 -2.17 -19.42 -4.31
CA LYS A 134 -3.27 -19.44 -3.32
C LYS A 134 -4.05 -18.13 -3.35
N TRP A 135 -5.25 -18.14 -3.90
CA TRP A 135 -6.18 -17.03 -3.75
C TRP A 135 -6.93 -17.14 -2.43
N GLY A 136 -7.60 -18.29 -2.23
CA GLY A 136 -8.27 -18.60 -0.97
C GLY A 136 -9.60 -17.89 -0.75
N TYR A 137 -10.30 -17.44 -1.81
CA TYR A 137 -11.68 -16.90 -1.75
C TYR A 137 -12.57 -17.36 -2.92
N GLY A 138 -13.88 -17.31 -2.71
CA GLY A 138 -14.90 -17.44 -3.77
C GLY A 138 -15.24 -18.87 -4.24
N GLY A 139 -14.44 -19.85 -3.83
CA GLY A 139 -14.70 -21.26 -4.06
C GLY A 139 -15.75 -21.83 -3.11
N SER A 140 -16.40 -22.91 -3.53
CA SER A 140 -17.38 -23.63 -2.71
C SER A 140 -16.73 -24.39 -1.55
N LYS A 141 -17.47 -24.58 -0.45
CA LYS A 141 -17.05 -25.40 0.69
C LYS A 141 -16.71 -26.87 0.34
N ASP A 142 -17.27 -27.41 -0.76
CA ASP A 142 -16.92 -28.75 -1.26
C ASP A 142 -15.53 -28.73 -1.92
N GLN A 143 -14.55 -29.36 -1.27
CA GLN A 143 -13.16 -29.45 -1.74
C GLN A 143 -12.95 -30.48 -2.86
N PHE A 144 -13.85 -31.45 -3.01
CA PHE A 144 -13.71 -32.53 -3.98
C PHE A 144 -14.33 -32.17 -5.33
N LYS A 145 -15.43 -31.40 -5.30
CA LYS A 145 -16.11 -30.89 -6.49
C LYS A 145 -16.25 -29.36 -6.41
N PRO A 146 -15.12 -28.63 -6.41
CA PRO A 146 -15.15 -27.20 -6.19
C PRO A 146 -15.94 -26.50 -7.31
N LYS A 147 -16.75 -25.53 -6.90
CA LYS A 147 -17.53 -24.62 -7.76
C LYS A 147 -17.24 -23.18 -7.35
N VAL A 148 -17.70 -22.24 -8.18
CA VAL A 148 -17.73 -20.82 -7.83
C VAL A 148 -19.01 -20.55 -7.04
N ASP A 149 -18.87 -20.15 -5.78
CA ASP A 149 -20.00 -19.77 -4.91
C ASP A 149 -20.10 -18.25 -4.76
N ASN A 150 -18.98 -17.52 -4.87
CA ASN A 150 -18.96 -16.06 -4.82
C ASN A 150 -18.15 -15.45 -5.97
N ILE A 151 -18.85 -15.12 -7.06
CA ILE A 151 -18.26 -14.57 -8.29
C ILE A 151 -17.59 -13.23 -8.05
N GLN A 152 -18.07 -12.40 -7.12
CA GLN A 152 -17.55 -11.06 -6.90
C GLN A 152 -16.14 -11.09 -6.32
N SER A 153 -15.78 -12.15 -5.60
CA SER A 153 -14.48 -12.30 -4.93
C SER A 153 -13.38 -12.96 -5.78
N LEU A 154 -13.65 -13.28 -7.05
CA LEU A 154 -12.70 -14.00 -7.90
C LEU A 154 -11.52 -13.12 -8.34
N PRO A 155 -10.32 -13.68 -8.61
CA PRO A 155 -9.23 -12.91 -9.19
C PRO A 155 -9.62 -12.22 -10.51
N THR A 156 -10.41 -12.90 -11.34
CA THR A 156 -10.91 -12.39 -12.62
C THR A 156 -11.94 -11.28 -12.47
N SER A 157 -12.63 -11.21 -11.33
CA SER A 157 -13.51 -10.09 -10.97
C SER A 157 -12.73 -8.88 -10.46
N HIS A 158 -11.46 -9.09 -10.10
CA HIS A 158 -10.55 -8.09 -9.55
C HIS A 158 -9.37 -7.78 -10.48
N GLY A 159 -9.65 -7.65 -11.78
CA GLY A 159 -8.69 -7.17 -12.78
C GLY A 159 -7.57 -8.14 -13.17
N TYR A 160 -7.48 -9.36 -12.63
CA TYR A 160 -6.47 -10.34 -13.05
C TYR A 160 -6.90 -11.10 -14.32
N THR A 161 -6.14 -10.93 -15.41
CA THR A 161 -6.50 -11.47 -16.73
C THR A 161 -5.86 -12.83 -17.04
N HIS A 162 -4.75 -13.17 -16.38
CA HIS A 162 -4.06 -14.45 -16.50
C HIS A 162 -4.02 -15.10 -15.12
N VAL A 163 -4.71 -16.22 -14.94
CA VAL A 163 -4.87 -16.84 -13.62
C VAL A 163 -4.54 -18.32 -13.69
N LEU A 164 -3.78 -18.81 -12.73
CA LEU A 164 -3.74 -20.23 -12.36
C LEU A 164 -3.67 -20.34 -10.84
N ALA A 165 -4.79 -20.63 -10.19
CA ALA A 165 -4.92 -20.45 -8.76
C ALA A 165 -5.75 -21.55 -8.08
N GLU A 166 -5.62 -21.61 -6.75
CA GLU A 166 -6.57 -22.31 -5.89
C GLU A 166 -7.49 -21.30 -5.19
N LEU A 167 -8.80 -21.45 -5.38
CA LEU A 167 -9.81 -20.58 -4.81
C LEU A 167 -10.21 -21.00 -3.40
N HIS A 168 -10.10 -22.27 -3.02
CA HIS A 168 -10.52 -22.74 -1.69
C HIS A 168 -9.38 -22.65 -0.68
N HIS A 169 -9.58 -21.94 0.44
CA HIS A 169 -8.57 -21.70 1.48
C HIS A 169 -7.92 -22.98 2.03
N VAL A 170 -8.73 -23.96 2.46
CA VAL A 170 -8.23 -25.25 2.99
C VAL A 170 -7.58 -26.12 1.90
N ARG A 171 -8.19 -26.20 0.70
CA ARG A 171 -7.62 -26.95 -0.43
C ARG A 171 -6.26 -26.41 -0.85
N ALA A 172 -6.05 -25.10 -0.73
CA ALA A 172 -4.77 -24.43 -0.97
C ALA A 172 -3.70 -24.71 0.10
N HIS A 173 -3.94 -25.65 1.02
CA HIS A 173 -2.91 -26.21 1.91
C HIS A 173 -2.49 -27.63 1.49
N THR A 174 -2.97 -28.13 0.35
CA THR A 174 -2.63 -29.47 -0.15
C THR A 174 -2.03 -29.33 -1.54
N PHE A 175 -0.86 -29.91 -1.77
CA PHE A 175 0.02 -29.52 -2.88
C PHE A 175 -0.14 -30.40 -4.14
N PHE A 176 -0.94 -31.45 -4.08
CA PHE A 176 -1.25 -32.32 -5.22
C PHE A 176 -2.74 -32.28 -5.56
N GLN A 177 -3.25 -31.11 -5.93
CA GLN A 177 -4.64 -30.97 -6.36
C GLN A 177 -4.85 -31.55 -7.76
N PRO A 178 -5.90 -32.33 -8.02
CA PRO A 178 -6.15 -32.86 -9.36
C PRO A 178 -6.49 -31.78 -10.39
N SER A 179 -6.93 -30.60 -9.93
CA SER A 179 -7.36 -29.50 -10.78
C SER A 179 -7.09 -28.14 -10.16
N LEU A 180 -6.83 -27.15 -11.02
CA LEU A 180 -6.60 -25.76 -10.65
C LEU A 180 -7.54 -24.84 -11.44
N TRP A 181 -7.87 -23.69 -10.87
CA TRP A 181 -8.69 -22.68 -11.52
C TRP A 181 -7.84 -21.85 -12.47
N SER A 182 -8.28 -21.71 -13.72
CA SER A 182 -7.52 -21.07 -14.79
C SER A 182 -8.33 -20.02 -15.55
N ALA A 183 -7.69 -18.90 -15.84
CA ALA A 183 -8.18 -17.86 -16.74
C ALA A 183 -7.09 -17.45 -17.75
N PRO A 184 -7.44 -17.07 -19.00
CA PRO A 184 -8.80 -16.87 -19.51
C PRO A 184 -9.56 -18.20 -19.72
N ALA A 185 -10.89 -18.16 -19.55
CA ALA A 185 -11.78 -19.27 -19.81
C ALA A 185 -12.55 -19.12 -21.13
N LYS A 186 -13.32 -20.17 -21.48
CA LYS A 186 -14.36 -20.06 -22.53
C LYS A 186 -15.40 -19.02 -22.12
N ILE A 187 -16.06 -18.42 -23.12
CA ILE A 187 -16.97 -17.27 -22.93
C ILE A 187 -18.17 -17.56 -22.01
N ASP A 188 -18.55 -18.83 -21.85
CA ASP A 188 -19.66 -19.31 -21.04
C ASP A 188 -19.27 -19.71 -19.61
N ALA A 189 -17.99 -19.64 -19.26
CA ALA A 189 -17.53 -19.98 -17.92
C ALA A 189 -17.93 -18.91 -16.90
N ILE A 190 -18.55 -19.33 -15.80
CA ILE A 190 -18.95 -18.45 -14.69
C ILE A 190 -17.72 -17.71 -14.17
N GLY A 191 -17.78 -16.38 -14.13
CA GLY A 191 -16.69 -15.55 -13.64
C GLY A 191 -15.44 -15.55 -14.52
N GLY A 192 -15.51 -16.04 -15.76
CA GLY A 192 -14.37 -16.06 -16.66
C GLY A 192 -13.24 -17.01 -16.26
N ILE A 193 -13.52 -17.98 -15.38
CA ILE A 193 -12.56 -18.96 -14.85
C ILE A 193 -13.11 -20.38 -14.94
N HIS A 194 -12.25 -21.37 -15.16
CA HIS A 194 -12.66 -22.78 -15.19
C HIS A 194 -11.60 -23.70 -14.57
N LEU A 195 -11.98 -24.92 -14.20
CA LEU A 195 -11.05 -25.94 -13.72
C LEU A 195 -10.32 -26.62 -14.88
N ILE A 196 -8.99 -26.66 -14.82
CA ILE A 196 -8.14 -27.46 -15.70
C ILE A 196 -7.44 -28.57 -14.90
N PRO A 197 -7.02 -29.68 -15.53
CA PRO A 197 -6.13 -30.64 -14.90
C PRO A 197 -4.83 -29.97 -14.43
N ASN A 198 -4.42 -30.26 -13.20
CA ASN A 198 -3.13 -29.79 -12.67
C ASN A 198 -1.99 -30.64 -13.25
N SER A 199 -1.27 -30.11 -14.22
CA SER A 199 -0.19 -30.84 -14.89
C SER A 199 0.90 -29.91 -15.39
N ILE A 200 2.15 -30.38 -15.31
CA ILE A 200 3.31 -29.75 -15.95
C ILE A 200 3.78 -30.50 -17.20
N ALA A 201 3.02 -31.48 -17.69
CA ALA A 201 3.42 -32.34 -18.81
C ALA A 201 3.85 -31.56 -20.07
N LYS A 202 3.30 -30.37 -20.31
CA LYS A 202 3.69 -29.50 -21.44
C LYS A 202 5.10 -28.92 -21.34
N TYR A 203 5.71 -28.96 -20.16
CA TYR A 203 7.06 -28.43 -19.88
C TYR A 203 8.12 -29.53 -19.81
N VAL A 204 7.70 -30.78 -19.58
CA VAL A 204 8.59 -31.93 -19.38
C VAL A 204 9.44 -32.20 -20.62
N GLY A 205 10.75 -32.35 -20.44
CA GLY A 205 11.70 -32.67 -21.50
C GLY A 205 12.08 -31.50 -22.41
N SER A 206 11.67 -30.27 -22.08
CA SER A 206 12.05 -29.07 -22.82
C SER A 206 13.23 -28.37 -22.15
N ASP A 207 14.32 -28.16 -22.90
CA ASP A 207 15.51 -27.43 -22.42
C ASP A 207 15.22 -25.94 -22.10
N ALA A 208 14.08 -25.41 -22.56
CA ALA A 208 13.65 -24.04 -22.28
C ALA A 208 13.07 -23.85 -20.86
N TYR A 209 12.87 -24.93 -20.11
CA TYR A 209 12.33 -24.89 -18.76
C TYR A 209 13.30 -25.53 -17.77
N PRO A 210 13.41 -24.96 -16.56
CA PRO A 210 14.33 -25.47 -15.58
C PRO A 210 13.83 -26.80 -15.02
N ASP A 211 14.77 -27.70 -14.81
CA ASP A 211 14.52 -29.03 -14.26
C ASP A 211 14.96 -29.13 -12.78
N LEU A 212 15.60 -28.10 -12.25
CA LEU A 212 15.94 -28.02 -10.83
C LEU A 212 14.91 -27.16 -10.09
N PRO A 213 14.64 -27.48 -8.80
CA PRO A 213 15.34 -28.44 -7.95
C PRO A 213 14.57 -29.75 -7.74
N ALA A 214 13.68 -30.12 -8.66
CA ALA A 214 12.82 -31.30 -8.54
C ALA A 214 13.16 -32.46 -9.45
N TYR A 215 13.93 -32.19 -10.50
CA TYR A 215 13.95 -33.02 -11.68
C TYR A 215 12.53 -33.23 -12.22
N GLN A 216 11.88 -32.14 -12.64
CA GLN A 216 10.53 -32.17 -13.23
C GLN A 216 10.43 -33.06 -14.48
N ASN A 217 11.55 -33.44 -15.10
CA ASN A 217 11.65 -34.42 -16.18
C ASN A 217 11.84 -35.87 -15.71
N HIS A 218 11.98 -36.11 -14.41
CA HIS A 218 12.19 -37.43 -13.85
C HIS A 218 11.00 -38.34 -14.17
N HIS A 219 11.27 -39.58 -14.60
CA HIS A 219 10.23 -40.52 -15.03
C HIS A 219 9.19 -40.84 -13.94
N ASP A 220 9.58 -40.79 -12.66
CA ASP A 220 8.70 -40.96 -11.51
C ASP A 220 8.02 -39.66 -11.03
N TYR A 221 8.14 -38.56 -11.77
CA TYR A 221 7.46 -37.31 -11.40
C TYR A 221 5.92 -37.52 -11.44
N PRO A 222 5.17 -37.12 -10.40
CA PRO A 222 3.73 -37.35 -10.32
C PRO A 222 2.93 -36.74 -11.49
N SER A 223 1.93 -37.46 -11.99
CA SER A 223 1.07 -36.99 -13.09
C SER A 223 0.19 -35.80 -12.70
N ILE A 224 -0.28 -35.78 -11.46
CA ILE A 224 -0.81 -34.59 -10.81
C ILE A 224 0.39 -33.80 -10.31
N ALA A 225 0.63 -32.63 -10.87
CA ALA A 225 1.83 -31.86 -10.54
C ALA A 225 1.78 -31.30 -9.12
N TYR A 226 2.95 -31.04 -8.54
CA TYR A 226 3.05 -30.17 -7.37
C TYR A 226 2.56 -28.77 -7.74
N CYS A 227 1.54 -28.27 -7.03
CA CYS A 227 0.84 -27.04 -7.35
C CYS A 227 1.79 -25.85 -7.58
N ASP A 228 2.79 -25.65 -6.71
CA ASP A 228 3.72 -24.52 -6.83
C ASP A 228 4.64 -24.60 -8.05
N ASP A 229 4.90 -25.78 -8.62
CA ASP A 229 5.62 -25.86 -9.90
C ASP A 229 4.74 -25.43 -11.07
N ALA A 230 3.46 -25.84 -11.05
CA ALA A 230 2.51 -25.43 -12.07
C ALA A 230 2.30 -23.90 -12.04
N TYR A 231 2.19 -23.32 -10.84
CA TYR A 231 2.13 -21.87 -10.66
C TYR A 231 3.39 -21.17 -11.15
N ALA A 232 4.57 -21.65 -10.75
CA ALA A 232 5.84 -21.04 -11.13
C ALA A 232 6.09 -21.07 -12.64
N PHE A 233 5.80 -22.19 -13.31
CA PHE A 233 5.97 -22.28 -14.77
C PHE A 233 4.95 -21.45 -15.53
N ALA A 234 3.71 -21.37 -15.05
CA ALA A 234 2.71 -20.46 -15.63
C ALA A 234 3.10 -18.98 -15.45
N ALA A 235 3.68 -18.61 -14.30
CA ALA A 235 4.22 -17.28 -14.07
C ALA A 235 5.45 -17.01 -14.97
N LEU A 236 6.32 -18.00 -15.18
CA LEU A 236 7.49 -17.90 -16.04
C LEU A 236 7.10 -17.66 -17.51
N ASP A 237 6.09 -18.40 -18.01
CA ASP A 237 5.51 -18.18 -19.34
C ASP A 237 5.03 -16.72 -19.50
N PHE A 238 4.33 -16.22 -18.48
CA PHE A 238 3.80 -14.87 -18.48
C PHE A 238 4.90 -13.82 -18.47
N VAL A 239 5.91 -13.96 -17.60
CA VAL A 239 7.01 -13.00 -17.47
C VAL A 239 7.79 -12.92 -18.78
N ARG A 240 8.21 -14.07 -19.35
CA ARG A 240 8.94 -14.10 -20.64
C ARG A 240 8.15 -13.42 -21.76
N LYS A 241 6.88 -13.80 -21.91
CA LYS A 241 6.00 -13.23 -22.94
C LYS A 241 5.82 -11.73 -22.79
N ASN A 242 5.54 -11.26 -21.57
CA ASN A 242 5.23 -9.85 -21.34
C ASN A 242 6.49 -8.97 -21.27
N ALA A 243 7.64 -9.51 -20.90
CA ALA A 243 8.92 -8.82 -21.01
C ALA A 243 9.28 -8.54 -22.47
N GLN A 244 9.16 -9.55 -23.34
CA GLN A 244 9.32 -9.35 -24.78
C GLN A 244 8.27 -8.38 -25.35
N ASN A 245 7.03 -8.42 -24.86
CA ASN A 245 6.00 -7.46 -25.26
C ASN A 245 6.31 -6.04 -24.79
N TYR A 246 6.86 -5.87 -23.58
CA TYR A 246 7.30 -4.59 -23.05
C TYR A 246 8.38 -3.98 -23.94
N ASN A 247 9.41 -4.75 -24.33
CA ASN A 247 10.43 -4.28 -25.27
C ASN A 247 9.87 -3.85 -26.63
N LYS A 248 8.78 -4.49 -27.08
CA LYS A 248 8.13 -4.16 -28.36
C LYS A 248 7.18 -2.97 -28.29
N THR A 249 6.54 -2.73 -27.15
CA THR A 249 5.35 -1.84 -27.06
C THR A 249 5.42 -0.80 -25.95
N GLY A 250 6.32 -0.95 -24.98
CA GLY A 250 6.35 -0.17 -23.74
C GLY A 250 5.24 -0.50 -22.75
N LYS A 251 4.32 -1.43 -23.07
CA LYS A 251 3.20 -1.80 -22.18
C LYS A 251 3.72 -2.61 -20.97
N PRO A 252 3.56 -2.12 -19.74
CA PRO A 252 4.08 -2.81 -18.56
C PRO A 252 3.16 -3.97 -18.12
N PHE A 253 3.70 -4.87 -17.28
CA PHE A 253 2.95 -5.95 -16.65
C PHE A 253 3.01 -5.94 -15.12
N PHE A 254 1.97 -6.47 -14.49
CA PHE A 254 1.86 -6.73 -13.06
C PHE A 254 1.63 -8.23 -12.86
N GLY A 255 2.59 -8.92 -12.26
CA GLY A 255 2.50 -10.35 -11.96
C GLY A 255 2.61 -10.61 -10.47
N LEU A 256 1.69 -11.42 -9.92
CA LEU A 256 1.69 -11.83 -8.52
C LEU A 256 1.74 -13.35 -8.40
N LEU A 257 2.86 -13.89 -7.92
CA LEU A 257 3.02 -15.31 -7.60
C LEU A 257 2.90 -15.50 -6.09
N ALA A 258 1.75 -16.02 -5.66
CA ALA A 258 1.36 -16.27 -4.26
C ALA A 258 1.52 -17.75 -3.90
N THR A 259 2.73 -18.19 -3.60
CA THR A 259 3.02 -19.61 -3.33
C THR A 259 2.30 -20.11 -2.07
N GLN A 260 2.01 -21.42 -2.04
CA GLN A 260 1.46 -22.10 -0.86
C GLN A 260 2.56 -22.51 0.12
N ILE A 261 3.79 -22.65 -0.36
CA ILE A 261 4.95 -23.02 0.46
C ILE A 261 5.61 -21.81 1.14
N PRO A 262 6.25 -22.03 2.32
CA PRO A 262 6.46 -23.30 3.01
C PRO A 262 5.40 -23.66 4.09
N HIS A 263 4.11 -23.37 3.87
CA HIS A 263 3.03 -23.85 4.75
C HIS A 263 3.03 -25.37 4.91
N ALA A 264 2.45 -25.89 5.99
CA ALA A 264 2.20 -27.33 6.19
C ALA A 264 1.19 -27.87 5.15
N PRO A 265 1.10 -29.19 4.88
CA PRO A 265 1.72 -30.31 5.58
C PRO A 265 3.12 -30.70 5.05
N PHE A 266 4.03 -31.01 5.97
CA PHE A 266 5.43 -31.36 5.69
C PHE A 266 5.64 -32.85 5.44
N ASN A 267 4.71 -33.51 4.75
CA ASN A 267 4.87 -34.91 4.32
C ASN A 267 4.59 -35.10 2.82
N GLU A 268 4.20 -34.03 2.12
CA GLU A 268 3.81 -34.12 0.73
C GLU A 268 4.99 -33.93 -0.23
N ILE A 269 5.93 -33.02 0.06
CA ILE A 269 7.05 -32.75 -0.86
C ILE A 269 7.92 -33.99 -1.13
N SER A 270 8.00 -34.92 -0.17
CA SER A 270 8.74 -36.18 -0.34
C SER A 270 8.15 -37.13 -1.39
N GLN A 271 6.95 -36.84 -1.91
CA GLN A 271 6.38 -37.54 -3.07
C GLN A 271 7.08 -37.18 -4.39
N LEU A 272 7.84 -36.07 -4.41
CA LEU A 272 8.60 -35.65 -5.58
C LEU A 272 9.92 -36.41 -5.65
N PRO A 273 10.35 -36.83 -6.86
CA PRO A 273 11.67 -37.39 -7.04
C PRO A 273 12.72 -36.34 -6.67
N ASN A 274 13.85 -36.78 -6.09
CA ASN A 274 14.99 -35.92 -5.79
C ASN A 274 14.64 -34.62 -5.05
N TRP A 275 13.59 -34.63 -4.24
CA TRP A 275 13.03 -33.44 -3.58
C TRP A 275 14.02 -32.71 -2.68
N ASP A 276 15.02 -33.42 -2.15
CA ASP A 276 16.09 -32.92 -1.30
C ASP A 276 17.45 -32.83 -2.00
N HIS A 277 17.51 -32.99 -3.34
CA HIS A 277 18.78 -33.04 -4.08
C HIS A 277 19.67 -31.82 -3.85
N ALA A 278 19.08 -30.64 -3.65
CA ALA A 278 19.83 -29.43 -3.31
C ALA A 278 20.68 -29.57 -2.02
N TYR A 279 20.49 -30.63 -1.23
CA TYR A 279 21.20 -30.96 0.00
C TYR A 279 21.87 -32.34 -0.05
N GLU A 280 22.04 -32.96 -1.22
CA GLU A 280 22.53 -34.34 -1.33
C GLU A 280 23.89 -34.59 -0.67
N ASP A 281 24.78 -33.59 -0.72
CA ASP A 281 26.12 -33.65 -0.10
C ASP A 281 26.16 -33.08 1.32
N ASP A 282 25.03 -32.60 1.84
CA ASP A 282 24.94 -31.95 3.14
C ASP A 282 24.73 -32.97 4.27
N THR A 283 25.83 -33.35 4.91
CA THR A 283 25.79 -34.30 6.04
C THR A 283 25.06 -33.77 7.27
N ALA A 284 24.92 -32.44 7.42
CA ALA A 284 24.16 -31.85 8.52
C ALA A 284 22.67 -31.93 8.21
N PHE A 285 22.25 -31.64 6.97
CA PHE A 285 20.88 -31.81 6.50
C PHE A 285 20.36 -33.23 6.70
N LYS A 286 21.17 -34.25 6.37
CA LYS A 286 20.81 -35.68 6.54
C LYS A 286 20.51 -36.08 8.00
N LYS A 287 20.98 -35.31 8.98
CA LYS A 287 20.74 -35.54 10.41
C LYS A 287 19.50 -34.82 10.94
N LEU A 288 18.88 -33.95 10.13
CA LEU A 288 17.70 -33.21 10.54
C LEU A 288 16.48 -34.14 10.63
N SER A 289 15.48 -33.71 11.41
CA SER A 289 14.18 -34.39 11.42
C SER A 289 13.53 -34.34 10.03
N PRO A 290 12.70 -35.32 9.64
CA PRO A 290 12.01 -35.32 8.35
C PRO A 290 11.22 -34.03 8.06
N GLN A 291 10.56 -33.47 9.07
CA GLN A 291 9.83 -32.21 8.94
C GLN A 291 10.77 -31.05 8.55
N ALA A 292 11.92 -30.93 9.22
CA ALA A 292 12.90 -29.88 8.95
C ALA A 292 13.54 -30.03 7.56
N GLN A 293 13.82 -31.26 7.13
CA GLN A 293 14.31 -31.53 5.78
C GLN A 293 13.29 -31.07 4.73
N GLN A 294 12.02 -31.46 4.90
CA GLN A 294 10.96 -31.10 3.97
C GLN A 294 10.70 -29.60 3.93
N TRP A 295 10.67 -28.93 5.08
CA TRP A 295 10.53 -27.47 5.12
C TRP A 295 11.69 -26.76 4.39
N ALA A 296 12.94 -27.17 4.62
CA ALA A 296 14.09 -26.60 3.94
C ALA A 296 14.08 -26.87 2.42
N ALA A 297 13.67 -28.06 2.01
CA ALA A 297 13.49 -28.40 0.59
C ALA A 297 12.38 -27.56 -0.08
N MET A 298 11.25 -27.34 0.60
CA MET A 298 10.17 -26.47 0.10
C MET A 298 10.67 -25.04 -0.12
N VAL A 299 11.37 -24.47 0.86
CA VAL A 299 11.92 -23.11 0.74
C VAL A 299 12.97 -23.01 -0.37
N THR A 300 13.90 -23.96 -0.46
CA THR A 300 14.92 -23.97 -1.53
C THR A 300 14.31 -24.18 -2.91
N ARG A 301 13.23 -24.96 -2.99
CA ARG A 301 12.46 -25.13 -4.23
C ARG A 301 11.80 -23.85 -4.70
N MET A 302 11.13 -23.18 -3.78
CA MET A 302 10.54 -21.87 -4.02
C MET A 302 11.58 -20.84 -4.48
N ASP A 303 12.72 -20.78 -3.79
CA ASP A 303 13.83 -19.88 -4.14
C ASP A 303 14.36 -20.12 -5.56
N ALA A 304 14.49 -21.38 -5.98
CA ALA A 304 14.90 -21.72 -7.34
C ALA A 304 13.89 -21.22 -8.39
N HIS A 305 12.59 -21.40 -8.15
CA HIS A 305 11.53 -20.86 -9.02
C HIS A 305 11.61 -19.33 -9.14
N PHE A 306 11.87 -18.63 -8.04
CA PHE A 306 12.10 -17.18 -8.07
C PHE A 306 13.36 -16.82 -8.87
N GLY A 307 14.43 -17.61 -8.74
CA GLY A 307 15.63 -17.48 -9.57
C GLY A 307 15.32 -17.51 -11.07
N HIS A 308 14.49 -18.45 -11.52
CA HIS A 308 14.11 -18.56 -12.93
C HIS A 308 13.28 -17.37 -13.43
N LEU A 309 12.39 -16.84 -12.59
CA LEU A 309 11.65 -15.60 -12.91
C LEU A 309 12.58 -14.40 -13.02
N LEU A 310 13.55 -14.28 -12.10
CA LEU A 310 14.56 -13.22 -12.16
C LEU A 310 15.42 -13.33 -13.42
N SER A 311 15.88 -14.53 -13.76
CA SER A 311 16.63 -14.78 -14.99
C SER A 311 15.81 -14.43 -16.24
N ALA A 312 14.50 -14.64 -16.24
CA ALA A 312 13.63 -14.24 -17.34
C ALA A 312 13.43 -12.71 -17.46
N LEU A 313 13.76 -11.93 -16.44
CA LEU A 313 13.85 -10.47 -16.56
C LEU A 313 15.21 -10.03 -17.13
N ASP A 314 16.26 -10.79 -16.83
CA ASP A 314 17.62 -10.56 -17.29
C ASP A 314 17.79 -10.96 -18.78
N ASP A 315 17.19 -12.07 -19.22
CA ASP A 315 17.16 -12.58 -20.59
C ASP A 315 15.75 -13.15 -20.92
N PRO A 316 14.81 -12.30 -21.38
CA PRO A 316 13.43 -12.70 -21.67
C PRO A 316 13.24 -13.70 -22.82
N ASN A 317 14.18 -13.76 -23.76
CA ASN A 317 14.06 -14.56 -24.97
C ASN A 317 14.87 -15.89 -24.90
N GLN A 318 15.79 -15.98 -23.94
CA GLN A 318 16.67 -17.11 -23.64
C GLN A 318 17.69 -17.43 -24.73
N ASP A 319 18.21 -16.42 -25.42
CA ASP A 319 19.28 -16.59 -26.42
C ASP A 319 20.69 -16.43 -25.83
N GLY A 320 20.80 -16.09 -24.54
CA GLY A 320 22.06 -15.89 -23.82
C GLY A 320 22.65 -14.49 -23.96
N ASP A 321 22.01 -13.59 -24.70
CA ASP A 321 22.26 -12.15 -24.70
C ASP A 321 21.29 -11.45 -23.73
N THR A 322 21.78 -10.47 -22.97
CA THR A 322 20.97 -9.70 -22.00
C THR A 322 20.67 -8.30 -22.50
N SER A 323 20.90 -8.00 -23.79
CA SER A 323 20.65 -6.69 -24.37
C SER A 323 19.16 -6.29 -24.39
N ASP A 324 18.27 -7.28 -24.31
CA ASP A 324 16.82 -7.10 -24.18
C ASP A 324 16.33 -7.21 -22.73
N SER A 325 17.24 -7.15 -21.75
CA SER A 325 16.89 -7.16 -20.33
C SER A 325 15.91 -6.04 -19.98
N ILE A 326 14.91 -6.39 -19.17
CA ILE A 326 13.97 -5.44 -18.58
C ILE A 326 14.17 -5.28 -17.07
N ALA A 327 15.24 -5.87 -16.54
CA ALA A 327 15.56 -5.92 -15.11
C ALA A 327 15.59 -4.52 -14.47
N ASP A 328 16.20 -3.54 -15.16
CA ASP A 328 16.33 -2.16 -14.67
C ASP A 328 14.98 -1.46 -14.49
N ASN A 329 13.99 -1.78 -15.33
CA ASN A 329 12.65 -1.20 -15.32
C ASN A 329 11.61 -2.11 -14.65
N THR A 330 12.06 -3.07 -13.84
CA THR A 330 11.16 -3.98 -13.11
C THR A 330 11.37 -3.85 -11.61
N LEU A 331 10.30 -3.50 -10.90
CA LEU A 331 10.23 -3.59 -9.44
C LEU A 331 9.89 -5.05 -9.07
N VAL A 332 10.85 -5.73 -8.45
CA VAL A 332 10.65 -7.06 -7.88
C VAL A 332 10.51 -6.97 -6.37
N ILE A 333 9.47 -7.60 -5.84
CA ILE A 333 9.15 -7.60 -4.41
C ILE A 333 9.07 -9.05 -3.93
N PHE A 334 9.73 -9.36 -2.83
CA PHE A 334 9.57 -10.62 -2.10
C PHE A 334 9.03 -10.32 -0.70
N GLN A 335 7.92 -10.96 -0.31
CA GLN A 335 7.32 -10.79 1.02
C GLN A 335 6.59 -12.06 1.49
N SER A 336 6.53 -12.30 2.79
CA SER A 336 5.64 -13.33 3.38
C SER A 336 4.33 -12.75 3.91
N ASP A 337 3.29 -13.58 3.95
CA ASP A 337 1.97 -13.23 4.47
C ASP A 337 1.92 -13.13 6.00
N ASN A 338 2.69 -13.92 6.73
CA ASN A 338 2.71 -13.91 8.18
C ASN A 338 3.99 -14.54 8.75
N GLY A 339 4.14 -14.51 10.07
CA GLY A 339 5.23 -15.18 10.76
C GLY A 339 5.31 -16.68 10.48
N GLY A 340 6.49 -17.26 10.68
CA GLY A 340 6.75 -18.67 10.41
C GLY A 340 6.00 -19.61 11.34
N PRO A 341 5.81 -20.87 10.94
CA PRO A 341 5.11 -21.86 11.72
C PRO A 341 5.97 -22.28 12.93
N GLY A 342 5.33 -22.89 13.93
CA GLY A 342 6.05 -23.54 15.03
C GLY A 342 6.68 -24.89 14.61
N GLY A 343 7.16 -25.65 15.58
CA GLY A 343 7.72 -26.98 15.36
C GLY A 343 9.21 -26.96 14.99
N SER A 344 9.67 -28.02 14.31
CA SER A 344 11.12 -28.22 14.09
C SER A 344 11.74 -27.12 13.24
N SER A 345 11.05 -26.56 12.25
CA SER A 345 11.57 -25.47 11.42
C SER A 345 11.90 -24.22 12.24
N HIS A 346 11.04 -23.86 13.19
CA HIS A 346 11.30 -22.77 14.15
C HIS A 346 12.54 -23.05 15.00
N THR A 347 12.65 -24.24 15.59
CA THR A 347 13.77 -24.54 16.51
C THR A 347 15.10 -24.82 15.80
N VAL A 348 15.05 -25.47 14.63
CA VAL A 348 16.24 -25.93 13.90
C VAL A 348 16.82 -24.80 13.09
N PHE A 349 16.00 -24.02 12.37
CA PHE A 349 16.46 -22.97 11.48
C PHE A 349 16.34 -21.57 12.08
N ASP A 350 15.75 -21.42 13.28
CA ASP A 350 15.39 -20.11 13.83
C ASP A 350 14.58 -19.29 12.81
N SER A 351 13.52 -19.91 12.27
CA SER A 351 12.76 -19.36 11.13
C SER A 351 12.13 -17.99 11.40
N ASN A 352 11.97 -17.59 12.66
CA ASN A 352 11.50 -16.26 13.06
C ASN A 352 12.63 -15.31 13.51
N GLY A 353 13.90 -15.70 13.41
CA GLY A 353 15.05 -14.85 13.72
C GLY A 353 15.10 -14.41 15.19
N SER A 354 14.81 -15.34 16.10
CA SER A 354 14.72 -15.14 17.55
C SER A 354 13.64 -14.14 17.99
N LEU A 355 12.78 -13.67 17.08
CA LEU A 355 11.61 -12.88 17.41
C LEU A 355 10.60 -13.73 18.19
N ARG A 356 9.93 -13.12 19.17
CA ARG A 356 8.98 -13.83 20.04
C ARG A 356 7.71 -14.20 19.27
N GLY A 357 7.19 -15.40 19.53
CA GLY A 357 5.99 -15.90 18.87
C GLY A 357 6.23 -16.48 17.47
N GLY A 358 5.14 -16.69 16.76
CA GLY A 358 5.07 -17.29 15.43
C GLY A 358 3.68 -17.10 14.85
N LYS A 359 3.36 -17.76 13.74
CA LYS A 359 2.04 -17.72 13.11
C LYS A 359 0.90 -17.73 14.14
N GLY A 360 -0.06 -16.83 13.93
CA GLY A 360 -1.25 -16.70 14.76
C GLY A 360 -1.08 -15.85 16.04
N LYS A 361 0.11 -15.32 16.30
CA LYS A 361 0.44 -14.52 17.49
C LYS A 361 0.70 -13.05 17.13
N ILE A 362 0.36 -12.14 18.05
CA ILE A 362 0.56 -10.69 17.90
C ILE A 362 2.01 -10.22 18.12
N GLN A 363 2.83 -11.09 18.70
CA GLN A 363 4.26 -10.85 18.95
C GLN A 363 5.05 -10.70 17.64
N GLU A 364 6.24 -10.09 17.68
CA GLU A 364 7.02 -9.76 16.47
C GLU A 364 7.19 -10.96 15.52
N GLY A 365 7.46 -12.16 16.05
CA GLY A 365 7.65 -13.36 15.24
C GLY A 365 6.39 -13.88 14.53
N GLY A 366 5.20 -13.34 14.85
CA GLY A 366 3.93 -13.68 14.20
C GLY A 366 3.46 -12.69 13.13
N ILE A 367 3.89 -11.42 13.21
CA ILE A 367 3.45 -10.34 12.31
C ILE A 367 4.58 -9.65 11.55
N ARG A 368 5.84 -9.75 12.00
CA ARG A 368 7.01 -9.21 11.29
C ARG A 368 7.49 -10.26 10.29
N VAL A 369 7.59 -9.86 9.02
CA VAL A 369 7.82 -10.75 7.88
C VAL A 369 9.05 -10.32 7.09
N PRO A 370 9.72 -11.23 6.36
CA PRO A 370 10.78 -10.82 5.47
C PRO A 370 10.18 -9.98 4.32
N LEU A 371 10.87 -8.89 3.94
CA LEU A 371 10.52 -8.06 2.80
C LEU A 371 11.80 -7.59 2.10
N VAL A 372 11.91 -7.90 0.81
CA VAL A 372 13.01 -7.45 -0.04
C VAL A 372 12.44 -6.80 -1.29
N MET A 373 13.00 -5.66 -1.70
CA MET A 373 12.61 -4.98 -2.94
C MET A 373 13.84 -4.65 -3.79
N ARG A 374 13.77 -4.92 -5.08
CA ARG A 374 14.84 -4.67 -6.06
C ARG A 374 14.28 -3.94 -7.27
N TRP A 375 14.87 -2.81 -7.61
CA TRP A 375 14.49 -1.99 -8.76
C TRP A 375 15.74 -1.22 -9.24
N PRO A 376 16.58 -1.79 -10.12
CA PRO A 376 17.96 -1.34 -10.31
C PRO A 376 18.09 0.09 -10.83
N SER A 377 17.14 0.56 -11.66
CA SER A 377 17.15 1.96 -12.13
C SER A 377 16.92 2.99 -11.02
N MET A 378 16.29 2.60 -9.90
CA MET A 378 15.95 3.50 -8.79
C MET A 378 16.68 3.16 -7.48
N ILE A 379 17.07 1.90 -7.30
CA ILE A 379 17.74 1.34 -6.13
C ILE A 379 19.08 0.78 -6.59
N HIS A 380 20.13 1.59 -6.45
CA HIS A 380 21.50 1.27 -6.83
C HIS A 380 22.49 1.87 -5.81
N SER A 381 23.79 1.71 -6.01
CA SER A 381 24.81 2.13 -5.03
C SER A 381 24.87 3.65 -4.74
N LYS A 382 24.24 4.47 -5.58
CA LYS A 382 24.25 5.95 -5.52
C LYS A 382 22.88 6.57 -5.23
N SER A 383 21.80 5.79 -5.23
CA SER A 383 20.46 6.30 -4.94
C SER A 383 20.29 6.59 -3.45
N LYS A 384 19.18 7.27 -3.10
CA LYS A 384 18.81 7.55 -1.70
C LYS A 384 18.62 6.25 -0.91
N LEU A 385 17.90 5.29 -1.49
CA LEU A 385 17.77 3.95 -0.98
C LEU A 385 18.78 3.05 -1.70
N LYS A 386 19.88 2.70 -1.01
CA LYS A 386 21.03 2.03 -1.64
C LYS A 386 20.84 0.52 -1.74
N SER A 387 21.22 -0.05 -2.88
CA SER A 387 21.27 -1.50 -3.07
C SER A 387 22.24 -2.17 -2.08
N GLY A 388 21.90 -3.37 -1.60
CA GLY A 388 22.65 -4.15 -0.62
C GLY A 388 22.47 -3.69 0.84
N ASN A 389 21.72 -2.62 1.09
CA ASN A 389 21.50 -2.10 2.43
C ASN A 389 20.26 -2.68 3.10
N GLN A 390 20.25 -2.56 4.44
CA GLN A 390 19.06 -2.76 5.25
C GLN A 390 18.34 -1.42 5.49
N CYS A 391 17.01 -1.47 5.52
CA CYS A 391 16.15 -0.33 5.83
C CYS A 391 15.29 -0.65 7.06
N ALA A 392 15.32 0.21 8.07
CA ALA A 392 14.52 0.08 9.29
C ALA A 392 13.20 0.86 9.24
N ARG A 393 12.82 1.40 8.07
CA ARG A 393 11.49 2.01 7.89
C ARG A 393 10.42 0.94 8.13
N ILE A 394 9.39 1.32 8.86
CA ILE A 394 8.18 0.51 9.03
C ILE A 394 7.44 0.45 7.69
N VAL A 395 7.33 -0.75 7.15
CA VAL A 395 6.49 -1.07 5.98
C VAL A 395 5.44 -2.06 6.43
N ASP A 396 4.20 -1.88 5.99
CA ASP A 396 3.10 -2.78 6.27
C ASP A 396 2.58 -3.30 4.94
N ILE A 397 2.01 -4.50 4.95
CA ILE A 397 1.47 -5.13 3.74
C ILE A 397 0.41 -4.25 3.05
N THR A 398 -0.30 -3.41 3.81
CA THR A 398 -1.27 -2.44 3.30
C THR A 398 -0.65 -1.35 2.41
N ASP A 399 0.65 -1.08 2.52
CA ASP A 399 1.33 -0.01 1.77
C ASP A 399 1.49 -0.32 0.29
N LEU A 400 1.40 -1.59 -0.11
CA LEU A 400 1.74 -2.01 -1.46
C LEU A 400 0.71 -1.57 -2.50
N LEU A 401 -0.58 -1.66 -2.21
CA LEU A 401 -1.62 -1.18 -3.12
C LEU A 401 -1.47 0.32 -3.48
N PRO A 402 -1.42 1.26 -2.52
CA PRO A 402 -1.22 2.67 -2.85
C PRO A 402 0.14 2.94 -3.51
N THR A 403 1.17 2.15 -3.17
CA THR A 403 2.48 2.22 -3.85
C THR A 403 2.35 1.89 -5.33
N PHE A 404 1.61 0.83 -5.67
CA PHE A 404 1.40 0.42 -7.05
C PHE A 404 0.54 1.44 -7.80
N CYS A 405 -0.50 1.98 -7.16
CA CYS A 405 -1.31 3.06 -7.72
C CYS A 405 -0.45 4.27 -8.09
N GLU A 406 0.39 4.75 -7.17
CA GLU A 406 1.24 5.92 -7.41
C GLU A 406 2.27 5.67 -8.51
N LEU A 407 2.95 4.50 -8.50
CA LEU A 407 3.92 4.13 -9.55
C LEU A 407 3.27 3.96 -10.93
N ALA A 408 2.00 3.53 -10.97
CA ALA A 408 1.25 3.34 -12.19
C ALA A 408 0.59 4.64 -12.70
N GLY A 409 0.54 5.70 -11.87
CA GLY A 409 -0.15 6.96 -12.17
C GLY A 409 -1.67 6.84 -12.14
N THR A 410 -2.21 5.96 -11.29
CA THR A 410 -3.66 5.81 -11.07
C THR A 410 -4.03 6.22 -9.64
N PRO A 411 -5.25 6.72 -9.38
CA PRO A 411 -5.66 7.08 -8.03
C PRO A 411 -5.58 5.91 -7.05
N SER A 412 -5.15 6.19 -5.82
CA SER A 412 -5.29 5.24 -4.72
C SER A 412 -6.76 5.06 -4.36
N PRO A 413 -7.22 3.85 -3.98
CA PRO A 413 -8.54 3.68 -3.40
C PRO A 413 -8.73 4.59 -2.17
N LEU A 414 -9.96 5.06 -1.99
CA LEU A 414 -10.34 5.95 -0.89
C LEU A 414 -10.32 5.20 0.45
N SER A 415 -9.97 5.91 1.53
CA SER A 415 -10.07 5.45 2.93
C SER A 415 -9.11 4.33 3.34
N ILE A 416 -8.27 3.81 2.45
CA ILE A 416 -7.38 2.68 2.77
C ILE A 416 -6.35 3.02 3.86
N ASP A 417 -5.85 1.98 4.52
CA ASP A 417 -4.90 2.10 5.63
C ASP A 417 -3.43 2.13 5.19
N GLY A 418 -3.15 1.76 3.94
CA GLY A 418 -1.81 1.84 3.37
C GLY A 418 -1.32 3.27 3.16
N VAL A 419 -0.01 3.44 3.15
CA VAL A 419 0.66 4.67 2.69
C VAL A 419 1.68 4.30 1.64
N SER A 420 1.55 4.89 0.45
CA SER A 420 2.50 4.65 -0.64
C SER A 420 3.94 4.91 -0.20
N ILE A 421 4.84 3.98 -0.54
CA ILE A 421 6.29 4.13 -0.41
C ILE A 421 6.97 4.38 -1.77
N ALA A 422 6.19 4.69 -2.82
CA ALA A 422 6.73 4.98 -4.15
C ALA A 422 7.79 6.10 -4.14
N PRO A 423 7.65 7.19 -3.35
CA PRO A 423 8.69 8.22 -3.26
C PRO A 423 9.99 7.74 -2.61
N LEU A 424 9.91 6.81 -1.65
CA LEU A 424 11.10 6.19 -1.08
C LEU A 424 11.81 5.29 -2.10
N LEU A 425 11.06 4.50 -2.85
CA LEU A 425 11.61 3.55 -3.83
C LEU A 425 12.22 4.26 -5.04
N SER A 426 11.52 5.25 -5.59
CA SER A 426 11.96 6.01 -6.77
C SER A 426 12.95 7.14 -6.43
N GLY A 427 12.93 7.65 -5.20
CA GLY A 427 13.64 8.87 -4.82
C GLY A 427 12.98 10.16 -5.32
N CYS A 428 11.83 10.07 -5.99
CA CYS A 428 11.09 11.20 -6.56
C CYS A 428 9.82 11.50 -5.75
N GLY A 429 9.43 12.77 -5.67
CA GLY A 429 8.21 13.18 -4.97
C GLY A 429 8.34 13.26 -3.44
N HIS A 430 7.20 13.38 -2.76
CA HIS A 430 7.14 13.56 -1.31
C HIS A 430 6.65 12.30 -0.60
N GLN A 431 7.50 11.72 0.25
CA GLN A 431 7.14 10.55 1.05
C GLN A 431 6.18 10.93 2.18
N ARG A 432 4.88 10.63 2.00
CA ARG A 432 3.90 10.66 3.09
C ARG A 432 4.29 9.66 4.19
N ASN A 433 3.95 9.96 5.43
CA ASN A 433 4.21 9.07 6.57
C ASN A 433 2.92 8.84 7.34
N ARG A 434 2.65 7.58 7.68
CA ARG A 434 1.71 7.26 8.76
C ARG A 434 2.44 7.30 10.10
N ASP A 435 1.71 7.65 11.14
CA ASP A 435 2.24 7.71 12.50
C ASP A 435 2.42 6.30 13.10
N PHE A 436 1.43 5.43 12.92
CA PHE A 436 1.42 4.10 13.51
C PHE A 436 0.78 3.04 12.61
N ILE A 437 0.96 1.77 12.97
CA ILE A 437 0.22 0.62 12.42
C ILE A 437 -0.43 -0.17 13.54
N ILE A 438 -1.54 -0.84 13.23
CA ILE A 438 -2.20 -1.76 14.17
C ILE A 438 -2.32 -3.17 13.58
N HIS A 439 -2.35 -4.15 14.48
CA HIS A 439 -2.51 -5.56 14.13
C HIS A 439 -3.48 -6.23 15.09
N GLU A 440 -4.09 -7.31 14.65
CA GLU A 440 -4.87 -8.20 15.49
C GLU A 440 -4.49 -9.65 15.29
N ALA A 441 -4.56 -10.38 16.39
CA ALA A 441 -4.36 -11.81 16.39
C ALA A 441 -5.29 -12.50 17.40
N SER A 442 -5.32 -13.82 17.32
CA SER A 442 -6.07 -14.67 18.26
C SER A 442 -5.79 -14.35 19.74
N ASN A 443 -4.55 -13.96 20.08
CA ASN A 443 -4.11 -13.70 21.44
C ASN A 443 -4.06 -12.22 21.84
N GLY A 444 -4.48 -11.28 20.98
CA GLY A 444 -4.42 -9.87 21.32
C GLY A 444 -4.37 -8.93 20.12
N GLN A 445 -3.99 -7.70 20.41
CA GLN A 445 -3.93 -6.58 19.49
C GLN A 445 -2.62 -5.83 19.74
N SER A 446 -2.08 -5.16 18.73
CA SER A 446 -0.93 -4.28 18.95
C SER A 446 -1.00 -3.02 18.12
N ILE A 447 -0.38 -1.96 18.62
CA ILE A 447 -0.06 -0.74 17.90
C ILE A 447 1.46 -0.53 17.92
N ILE A 448 2.04 -0.20 16.76
CA ILE A 448 3.46 0.11 16.62
C ILE A 448 3.59 1.56 16.15
N ARG A 449 4.23 2.40 16.96
CA ARG A 449 4.53 3.81 16.65
C ARG A 449 6.01 4.10 16.87
N GLY A 450 6.71 4.42 15.78
CA GLY A 450 8.16 4.56 15.80
C GLY A 450 8.83 3.30 16.35
N LYS A 451 9.62 3.42 17.42
CA LYS A 451 10.27 2.27 18.07
C LYS A 451 9.40 1.53 19.09
N HIS A 452 8.25 2.08 19.47
CA HIS A 452 7.44 1.51 20.55
C HIS A 452 6.37 0.58 20.00
N LYS A 453 6.14 -0.53 20.68
CA LYS A 453 5.02 -1.44 20.44
C LYS A 453 4.25 -1.66 21.72
N LEU A 454 2.97 -1.30 21.71
CA LEU A 454 2.02 -1.64 22.77
C LEU A 454 1.27 -2.90 22.36
N VAL A 455 1.24 -3.89 23.24
CA VAL A 455 0.47 -5.12 23.11
C VAL A 455 -0.67 -5.10 24.12
N ARG A 456 -1.89 -5.29 23.63
CA ARG A 456 -3.08 -5.52 24.43
C ARG A 456 -3.47 -6.98 24.31
N ALA A 457 -3.25 -7.76 25.37
CA ALA A 457 -3.59 -9.17 25.36
C ALA A 457 -5.11 -9.38 25.22
N ARG A 458 -5.53 -10.50 24.61
CA ARG A 458 -6.93 -10.93 24.63
C ARG A 458 -7.13 -11.90 25.78
N VAL A 459 -7.80 -11.47 26.84
CA VAL A 459 -8.20 -12.31 27.97
C VAL A 459 -9.71 -12.50 27.94
N ARG A 460 -10.18 -13.74 27.78
CA ARG A 460 -11.61 -14.04 27.70
C ARG A 460 -12.33 -13.56 28.96
N GLY A 461 -13.33 -12.70 28.81
CA GLY A 461 -14.15 -12.19 29.92
C GLY A 461 -13.52 -11.04 30.73
N ASN A 462 -12.31 -10.57 30.37
CA ASN A 462 -11.68 -9.43 31.05
C ASN A 462 -11.46 -8.26 30.07
N ARG A 463 -12.09 -7.11 30.36
CA ARG A 463 -11.91 -5.88 29.58
C ARG A 463 -10.64 -5.11 29.97
N ASP A 464 -10.13 -5.33 31.19
CA ASP A 464 -8.88 -4.78 31.74
C ASP A 464 -7.70 -5.70 31.42
N ALA A 465 -7.55 -6.06 30.14
CA ALA A 465 -6.50 -6.95 29.72
C ALA A 465 -5.11 -6.30 29.93
N PRO A 466 -4.07 -7.09 30.29
CA PRO A 466 -2.73 -6.57 30.50
C PRO A 466 -2.23 -5.79 29.27
N LEU A 467 -1.67 -4.63 29.54
CA LEU A 467 -0.97 -3.79 28.57
C LEU A 467 0.53 -3.97 28.77
N GLU A 468 1.22 -4.35 27.72
CA GLU A 468 2.67 -4.50 27.69
C GLU A 468 3.24 -3.53 26.66
N LEU A 469 4.32 -2.83 27.01
CA LEU A 469 4.98 -1.88 26.12
C LEU A 469 6.42 -2.31 25.93
N TYR A 470 6.90 -2.29 24.69
CA TYR A 470 8.25 -2.70 24.32
C TYR A 470 8.93 -1.61 23.47
N ASP A 471 10.23 -1.40 23.67
CA ASP A 471 11.10 -0.61 22.78
C ASP A 471 11.80 -1.56 21.79
N LEU A 472 11.29 -1.63 20.56
CA LEU A 472 11.74 -2.58 19.54
C LEU A 472 13.14 -2.29 18.97
N GLU A 473 13.68 -1.09 19.17
CA GLU A 473 15.07 -0.79 18.78
C GLU A 473 16.06 -1.39 19.78
N ARG A 474 15.68 -1.47 21.05
CA ARG A 474 16.49 -2.07 22.12
C ARG A 474 16.24 -3.56 22.29
N ASP A 475 14.98 -3.97 22.13
CA ASP A 475 14.51 -5.33 22.36
C ASP A 475 13.45 -5.75 21.35
N GLN A 476 13.89 -6.14 20.17
CA GLN A 476 13.02 -6.77 19.16
C GLN A 476 12.47 -8.15 19.59
N THR A 477 12.98 -8.72 20.68
CA THR A 477 12.50 -10.01 21.21
C THR A 477 11.35 -9.86 22.20
N GLU A 478 10.95 -8.62 22.53
CA GLU A 478 9.83 -8.29 23.41
C GLU A 478 9.90 -9.04 24.77
N LYS A 479 11.09 -9.05 25.37
CA LYS A 479 11.35 -9.64 26.70
C LYS A 479 11.19 -8.62 27.83
N GLU A 480 11.55 -7.36 27.60
CA GLU A 480 11.52 -6.30 28.61
C GLU A 480 10.27 -5.44 28.47
N ASN A 481 9.27 -5.67 29.32
CA ASN A 481 8.07 -4.83 29.39
C ASN A 481 8.36 -3.53 30.15
N ILE A 482 8.31 -2.40 29.45
CA ILE A 482 8.57 -1.05 29.97
C ILE A 482 7.30 -0.24 30.28
N ALA A 483 6.12 -0.87 30.28
CA ALA A 483 4.84 -0.17 30.48
C ALA A 483 4.77 0.61 31.79
N ALA A 484 5.27 0.03 32.89
CA ALA A 484 5.22 0.64 34.23
C ALA A 484 6.00 1.96 34.33
N SER A 485 7.06 2.13 33.53
CA SER A 485 7.86 3.36 33.49
C SER A 485 7.37 4.39 32.48
N HIS A 486 6.36 4.06 31.65
CA HIS A 486 5.82 4.94 30.60
C HIS A 486 4.28 5.00 30.59
N PRO A 487 3.61 5.32 31.71
CA PRO A 487 2.15 5.23 31.82
C PRO A 487 1.39 6.13 30.84
N GLU A 488 1.88 7.35 30.58
CA GLU A 488 1.22 8.27 29.65
C GLU A 488 1.29 7.77 28.19
N LEU A 489 2.44 7.22 27.78
CA LEU A 489 2.58 6.64 26.45
C LEU A 489 1.69 5.40 26.28
N VAL A 490 1.58 4.56 27.32
CA VAL A 490 0.67 3.41 27.33
C VAL A 490 -0.79 3.88 27.16
N LYS A 491 -1.20 4.89 27.92
CA LYS A 491 -2.56 5.46 27.84
C LYS A 491 -2.85 6.01 26.45
N GLU A 492 -1.92 6.76 25.88
CA GLU A 492 -2.04 7.35 24.55
C GLU A 492 -2.15 6.27 23.45
N LEU A 493 -1.19 5.33 23.41
CA LEU A 493 -1.18 4.26 22.41
C LEU A 493 -2.41 3.35 22.54
N HIS A 494 -2.87 3.09 23.76
CA HIS A 494 -4.08 2.29 23.98
C HIS A 494 -5.32 3.00 23.41
N ALA A 495 -5.45 4.32 23.64
CA ALA A 495 -6.55 5.11 23.08
C ALA A 495 -6.50 5.12 21.54
N LEU A 496 -5.32 5.30 20.95
CA LEU A 496 -5.14 5.24 19.49
C LEU A 496 -5.52 3.86 18.93
N LEU A 497 -5.02 2.78 19.55
CA LEU A 497 -5.32 1.40 19.13
C LEU A 497 -6.81 1.09 19.15
N LEU A 498 -7.53 1.51 20.19
CA LEU A 498 -8.97 1.28 20.30
C LEU A 498 -9.75 2.16 19.33
N GLY A 499 -9.31 3.40 19.13
CA GLY A 499 -9.95 4.32 18.19
C GLY A 499 -9.80 3.87 16.74
N GLU A 500 -8.68 3.25 16.36
CA GLU A 500 -8.38 2.87 14.97
C GLU A 500 -9.27 1.74 14.44
N ARG A 501 -9.96 1.06 15.33
CA ARG A 501 -10.83 -0.05 14.95
C ARG A 501 -12.24 0.44 14.72
N VAL A 502 -12.89 -0.15 13.74
CA VAL A 502 -14.35 -0.17 13.67
C VAL A 502 -14.85 -1.06 14.84
N GLY A 503 -15.42 -0.42 15.86
CA GLY A 503 -16.00 -1.10 17.03
C GLY A 503 -17.26 -1.88 16.66
N GLU A 504 -17.54 -3.00 17.34
CA GLU A 504 -18.54 -3.96 16.87
C GLU A 504 -19.95 -3.78 17.47
N ALA A 505 -20.94 -3.88 16.55
CA ALA A 505 -22.15 -4.71 16.67
C ALA A 505 -22.59 -5.37 15.32
N LYS A 506 -22.19 -4.83 14.15
CA LYS A 506 -22.65 -5.24 12.80
C LYS A 506 -21.60 -5.96 11.92
N GLY A 507 -20.39 -6.23 12.42
CA GLY A 507 -19.29 -6.92 11.72
C GLY A 507 -18.06 -6.03 11.49
N PHE A 508 -16.86 -6.62 11.54
CA PHE A 508 -15.59 -5.94 11.26
C PHE A 508 -15.42 -5.70 9.76
N ALA A 509 -15.71 -4.49 9.29
CA ALA A 509 -15.25 -3.94 8.02
C ALA A 509 -15.62 -2.45 7.91
N ASN A 510 -14.97 -1.75 6.99
CA ASN A 510 -15.54 -0.52 6.43
C ASN A 510 -16.79 -0.86 5.60
N THR A 511 -17.68 0.10 5.38
CA THR A 511 -18.86 -0.03 4.50
C THR A 511 -18.91 1.12 3.50
N TYR A 512 -19.53 0.91 2.34
CA TYR A 512 -19.56 1.90 1.27
C TYR A 512 -20.93 2.56 1.20
N HIS A 513 -20.95 3.90 1.28
CA HIS A 513 -22.18 4.66 1.30
C HIS A 513 -22.10 5.82 0.30
N HIS A 514 -23.19 6.05 -0.44
CA HIS A 514 -23.30 7.11 -1.40
C HIS A 514 -24.27 8.17 -0.90
N TRP A 515 -23.93 9.43 -1.13
CA TRP A 515 -24.85 10.53 -0.99
C TRP A 515 -25.99 10.40 -2.01
N ILE A 516 -27.23 10.43 -1.53
CA ILE A 516 -28.45 10.40 -2.35
C ILE A 516 -29.41 11.54 -2.03
N GLY A 517 -29.02 12.44 -1.12
CA GLY A 517 -29.82 13.60 -0.74
C GLY A 517 -29.88 14.69 -1.82
N ASP A 518 -30.98 15.43 -1.83
CA ASP A 518 -31.19 16.58 -2.72
C ASP A 518 -30.35 17.80 -2.31
N GLU A 519 -30.35 18.85 -3.14
CA GLU A 519 -29.72 20.12 -2.81
C GLU A 519 -30.27 20.70 -1.49
N GLY A 520 -29.37 21.05 -0.58
CA GLY A 520 -29.70 21.57 0.75
C GLY A 520 -30.04 20.51 1.81
N ALA A 521 -30.00 19.21 1.47
CA ALA A 521 -30.18 18.14 2.44
C ALA A 521 -29.06 18.11 3.52
N LEU A 522 -29.42 17.61 4.69
CA LEU A 522 -28.55 17.54 5.87
C LEU A 522 -27.80 16.22 5.91
N MET A 523 -26.50 16.25 6.18
CA MET A 523 -25.66 15.04 6.19
C MET A 523 -25.97 14.10 7.36
N SER A 524 -26.48 14.61 8.47
CA SER A 524 -26.80 13.78 9.63
C SER A 524 -28.03 12.88 9.44
N HIS A 525 -28.84 13.16 8.44
CA HIS A 525 -30.11 12.48 8.16
C HIS A 525 -29.88 11.16 7.40
N PRO A 526 -30.24 10.00 7.97
CA PRO A 526 -30.06 8.68 7.36
C PRO A 526 -30.64 8.53 5.96
N GLU A 527 -31.80 9.14 5.70
CA GLU A 527 -32.52 9.02 4.42
C GLU A 527 -31.77 9.63 3.22
N ASN A 528 -30.73 10.43 3.49
CA ASN A 528 -29.88 11.05 2.46
C ASN A 528 -28.66 10.20 2.09
N TRP A 529 -28.54 9.00 2.68
CA TRP A 529 -27.47 8.05 2.41
C TRP A 529 -28.04 6.73 1.89
N SER A 530 -27.31 6.09 0.98
CA SER A 530 -27.66 4.75 0.54
C SER A 530 -27.48 3.73 1.67
N ASP A 531 -28.41 2.80 1.80
CA ASP A 531 -28.15 1.55 2.52
C ASP A 531 -27.05 0.75 1.80
N TYR A 532 -26.26 0.02 2.59
CA TYR A 532 -25.21 -0.86 2.11
C TYR A 532 -25.59 -2.32 2.29
N ALA A 533 -25.39 -3.13 1.24
CA ALA A 533 -25.55 -4.58 1.32
C ALA A 533 -24.56 -5.30 0.41
N TYR A 534 -23.61 -6.03 1.02
CA TYR A 534 -22.78 -6.96 0.29
C TYR A 534 -23.53 -8.28 0.12
N ALA A 535 -24.02 -8.54 -1.09
CA ALA A 535 -24.80 -9.73 -1.41
C ALA A 535 -24.32 -10.40 -2.69
N ASN A 536 -24.31 -11.74 -2.71
CA ASN A 536 -24.03 -12.52 -3.92
C ASN A 536 -24.99 -13.72 -4.03
N ALA A 537 -25.53 -13.96 -5.23
CA ALA A 537 -26.38 -15.11 -5.56
C ALA A 537 -27.55 -15.34 -4.57
N GLY A 538 -28.18 -14.27 -4.09
CA GLY A 538 -29.31 -14.33 -3.15
C GLY A 538 -28.93 -14.48 -1.67
N VAL A 539 -27.63 -14.42 -1.34
CA VAL A 539 -27.13 -14.40 0.04
C VAL A 539 -26.57 -13.02 0.36
N THR A 540 -27.06 -12.39 1.43
CA THR A 540 -26.49 -11.16 1.99
C THR A 540 -25.50 -11.51 3.09
N TYR A 541 -24.24 -11.09 2.93
CA TYR A 541 -23.14 -11.39 3.85
C TYR A 541 -22.89 -10.29 4.87
N LEU A 542 -23.15 -9.04 4.49
CA LEU A 542 -23.02 -7.85 5.34
C LEU A 542 -24.07 -6.83 4.91
N SER A 543 -24.64 -6.11 5.86
CA SER A 543 -25.54 -4.98 5.62
C SER A 543 -25.25 -3.87 6.61
N ASP A 544 -25.34 -2.62 6.18
CA ASP A 544 -25.29 -1.45 7.05
C ASP A 544 -26.21 -0.36 6.54
N ASP A 545 -26.79 0.39 7.47
CA ASP A 545 -27.87 1.35 7.26
C ASP A 545 -27.77 2.44 8.33
N GLY A 546 -28.54 3.52 8.16
CA GLY A 546 -28.61 4.62 9.12
C GLY A 546 -27.87 5.87 8.66
N GLY A 547 -27.39 6.67 9.62
CA GLY A 547 -26.60 7.88 9.35
C GLY A 547 -25.10 7.63 9.44
N PRO A 548 -24.27 8.64 9.14
CA PRO A 548 -22.81 8.51 9.10
C PRO A 548 -22.17 7.84 10.31
N GLN A 549 -21.20 6.95 10.03
CA GLN A 549 -20.44 6.23 11.06
C GLN A 549 -18.94 6.20 10.69
N LEU A 550 -18.10 6.05 11.71
CA LEU A 550 -16.64 5.97 11.55
C LEU A 550 -16.17 4.80 10.65
N SER A 551 -17.02 3.81 10.37
CA SER A 551 -16.74 2.71 9.43
C SER A 551 -16.97 3.07 7.97
N TRP A 552 -17.62 4.20 7.68
CA TRP A 552 -18.10 4.50 6.34
C TRP A 552 -16.98 5.05 5.45
N THR A 553 -16.80 4.42 4.30
CA THR A 553 -16.18 5.02 3.11
C THR A 553 -17.30 5.68 2.30
N ALA A 554 -17.37 7.01 2.36
CA ALA A 554 -18.50 7.76 1.81
C ALA A 554 -18.15 8.49 0.51
N LEU A 555 -19.03 8.38 -0.48
CA LEU A 555 -18.92 9.09 -1.75
C LEU A 555 -20.01 10.15 -1.85
N ILE A 556 -19.61 11.42 -1.79
CA ILE A 556 -20.48 12.60 -1.89
C ILE A 556 -20.33 13.13 -3.31
N GLU A 557 -21.04 12.50 -4.25
CA GLU A 557 -20.90 12.75 -5.68
C GLU A 557 -22.12 13.48 -6.23
N ASN A 558 -21.91 14.57 -6.96
CA ASN A 558 -22.98 15.16 -7.80
C ASN A 558 -22.95 14.52 -9.19
N LYS A 559 -23.89 13.61 -9.45
CA LYS A 559 -24.11 12.96 -10.76
C LYS A 559 -25.15 13.70 -11.62
N GLY A 560 -25.67 14.83 -11.15
CA GLY A 560 -26.63 15.66 -11.86
C GLY A 560 -26.00 16.51 -12.96
N ILE A 561 -26.73 17.54 -13.38
CA ILE A 561 -26.35 18.49 -14.44
C ILE A 561 -26.24 19.94 -13.95
N THR A 562 -26.57 20.18 -12.69
CA THR A 562 -26.49 21.48 -12.02
C THR A 562 -25.70 21.33 -10.73
N HIS A 563 -25.20 22.46 -10.22
CA HIS A 563 -24.56 22.55 -8.91
C HIS A 563 -25.42 21.94 -7.80
N SER A 564 -24.77 21.33 -6.81
CA SER A 564 -25.38 20.83 -5.57
C SER A 564 -24.59 21.33 -4.38
N LEU A 565 -25.31 21.83 -3.37
CA LEU A 565 -24.78 22.24 -2.07
C LEU A 565 -25.31 21.32 -0.98
N VAL A 566 -24.42 20.75 -0.18
CA VAL A 566 -24.73 19.95 1.01
C VAL A 566 -24.05 20.57 2.23
N SER A 567 -24.62 20.38 3.42
CA SER A 567 -24.09 20.95 4.67
C SER A 567 -23.86 19.88 5.73
N ALA A 568 -22.71 19.92 6.38
CA ALA A 568 -22.49 19.25 7.65
C ALA A 568 -23.18 20.06 8.76
N ASP A 569 -24.26 19.50 9.30
CA ASP A 569 -25.17 20.16 10.24
C ASP A 569 -24.88 19.83 11.72
N THR A 570 -24.14 18.75 11.97
CA THR A 570 -23.68 18.31 13.29
C THR A 570 -22.26 17.74 13.16
N ASP A 571 -21.63 17.43 14.29
CA ASP A 571 -20.39 16.67 14.29
C ASP A 571 -20.61 15.28 13.67
N LEU A 572 -19.83 14.96 12.63
CA LEU A 572 -19.96 13.72 11.87
C LEU A 572 -18.59 13.06 11.68
N GLU A 573 -18.58 11.74 11.62
CA GLU A 573 -17.37 10.95 11.45
C GLU A 573 -17.55 9.88 10.38
N PHE A 574 -16.51 9.72 9.56
CA PHE A 574 -16.39 8.73 8.50
C PHE A 574 -15.00 8.08 8.61
N LEU A 575 -14.85 6.87 8.06
CA LEU A 575 -13.51 6.31 7.85
C LEU A 575 -12.75 7.18 6.85
N GLY A 576 -13.43 7.58 5.79
CA GLY A 576 -12.98 8.59 4.86
C GLY A 576 -14.08 8.92 3.87
N PHE A 577 -13.96 10.07 3.21
CA PHE A 577 -14.96 10.50 2.24
C PHE A 577 -14.35 11.28 1.09
N GLU A 578 -15.01 11.20 -0.05
CA GLU A 578 -14.66 11.90 -1.27
C GLU A 578 -15.80 12.81 -1.72
N ILE A 579 -15.44 14.02 -2.16
CA ILE A 579 -16.35 14.98 -2.77
C ILE A 579 -15.98 15.14 -4.24
N SER A 580 -16.93 14.95 -5.14
CA SER A 580 -16.71 15.06 -6.58
C SER A 580 -17.96 15.52 -7.33
N GLY A 581 -17.76 16.14 -8.50
CA GLY A 581 -18.84 16.55 -9.40
C GLY A 581 -18.63 16.05 -10.83
N SER A 582 -19.70 15.76 -11.54
CA SER A 582 -19.65 15.21 -12.90
C SER A 582 -19.13 16.21 -13.95
N SER A 583 -19.34 17.52 -13.74
CA SER A 583 -18.84 18.59 -14.61
C SER A 583 -18.63 19.91 -13.85
N VAL A 584 -18.13 20.93 -14.55
CA VAL A 584 -17.97 22.29 -14.00
C VAL A 584 -19.31 22.97 -13.73
N GLU A 585 -20.37 22.60 -14.45
CA GLU A 585 -21.75 23.02 -14.19
C GLU A 585 -22.41 22.20 -13.07
N ALA A 586 -21.99 20.94 -12.91
CA ALA A 586 -22.48 19.98 -11.92
C ALA A 586 -21.45 19.73 -10.80
N THR A 587 -21.00 20.81 -10.18
CA THR A 587 -20.10 20.75 -9.02
C THR A 587 -20.82 20.22 -7.79
N GLN A 588 -20.10 19.53 -6.91
CA GLN A 588 -20.58 19.16 -5.57
C GLN A 588 -19.88 20.03 -4.54
N THR A 589 -20.63 20.84 -3.82
CA THR A 589 -20.10 21.63 -2.69
C THR A 589 -20.56 21.05 -1.37
N LEU A 590 -19.61 20.80 -0.48
CA LEU A 590 -19.86 20.54 0.94
C LEU A 590 -19.50 21.78 1.74
N GLN A 591 -20.41 22.24 2.59
CA GLN A 591 -20.17 23.32 3.54
C GLN A 591 -20.06 22.78 4.97
N ILE A 592 -19.02 23.22 5.69
CA ILE A 592 -18.84 22.98 7.12
C ILE A 592 -19.19 24.27 7.87
N ASN A 593 -20.28 24.22 8.63
CA ASN A 593 -20.79 25.37 9.36
C ASN A 593 -19.96 25.67 10.62
N GLN A 594 -20.18 26.86 11.17
CA GLN A 594 -19.46 27.35 12.34
C GLN A 594 -19.63 26.40 13.53
N GLY A 595 -18.50 26.03 14.15
CA GLY A 595 -18.49 25.16 15.32
C GLY A 595 -18.76 23.68 15.03
N ILE A 596 -18.97 23.28 13.78
CA ILE A 596 -19.16 21.88 13.38
C ILE A 596 -17.82 21.23 13.10
N LYS A 597 -17.63 20.00 13.60
CA LYS A 597 -16.48 19.15 13.33
C LYS A 597 -16.84 18.02 12.36
N LEU A 598 -16.21 18.02 11.19
CA LEU A 598 -16.30 16.93 10.23
C LEU A 598 -15.01 16.11 10.23
N THR A 599 -15.12 14.81 10.47
CA THR A 599 -13.98 13.90 10.57
C THR A 599 -13.99 12.88 9.45
N GLY A 600 -12.90 12.81 8.69
CA GLY A 600 -12.57 11.68 7.82
C GLY A 600 -11.28 11.07 8.35
N ARG A 601 -11.42 9.95 9.07
CA ARG A 601 -10.36 9.40 9.91
C ARG A 601 -9.06 9.14 9.13
N ASN A 602 -9.16 8.41 8.03
CA ASN A 602 -8.06 8.05 7.16
C ASN A 602 -7.82 9.10 6.08
N GLU A 603 -8.86 9.52 5.37
CA GLU A 603 -8.69 10.41 4.24
C GLU A 603 -9.92 11.28 4.03
N ILE A 604 -9.67 12.53 3.70
CA ILE A 604 -10.67 13.45 3.15
C ILE A 604 -10.17 13.85 1.78
N ARG A 605 -10.92 13.49 0.73
CA ARG A 605 -10.49 13.70 -0.65
C ARG A 605 -11.41 14.68 -1.38
N LEU A 606 -10.80 15.67 -2.00
CA LEU A 606 -11.46 16.62 -2.88
C LEU A 606 -11.03 16.34 -4.31
N SER A 607 -11.91 15.71 -5.08
CA SER A 607 -11.67 15.29 -6.45
C SER A 607 -12.20 16.32 -7.45
N ASN A 608 -12.09 16.02 -8.73
CA ASN A 608 -12.50 16.90 -9.81
C ASN A 608 -13.94 17.43 -9.62
N ASN A 609 -14.11 18.74 -9.73
CA ASN A 609 -15.38 19.48 -9.50
C ASN A 609 -15.98 19.32 -8.08
N GLY A 610 -15.23 18.76 -7.15
CA GLY A 610 -15.55 18.72 -5.74
C GLY A 610 -15.06 19.98 -5.04
N ASN A 611 -15.91 20.57 -4.20
CA ASN A 611 -15.64 21.79 -3.47
C ASN A 611 -15.95 21.61 -1.98
N LEU A 612 -15.04 22.03 -1.10
CA LEU A 612 -15.26 22.08 0.34
C LEU A 612 -15.12 23.52 0.83
N VAL A 613 -16.18 24.04 1.45
CA VAL A 613 -16.23 25.37 2.04
C VAL A 613 -16.22 25.24 3.56
N ILE A 614 -15.16 25.73 4.21
CA ILE A 614 -15.10 25.82 5.67
C ILE A 614 -15.58 27.22 6.07
N ASN A 615 -16.61 27.30 6.90
CA ASN A 615 -17.19 28.55 7.39
C ASN A 615 -17.15 28.58 8.93
N GLY A 616 -15.96 28.68 9.50
CA GLY A 616 -15.72 28.66 10.94
C GLY A 616 -15.84 27.28 11.59
N GLY A 617 -15.92 26.21 10.78
CA GLY A 617 -15.92 24.82 11.23
C GLY A 617 -14.51 24.22 11.37
N THR A 618 -14.47 22.93 11.70
CA THR A 618 -13.23 22.15 11.84
C THR A 618 -13.28 20.90 10.97
N LEU A 619 -12.25 20.70 10.14
CA LEU A 619 -12.01 19.49 9.37
C LEU A 619 -10.93 18.67 10.06
N THR A 620 -11.16 17.39 10.35
CA THR A 620 -10.22 16.55 11.14
C THR A 620 -9.87 15.25 10.42
N SER A 621 -8.59 14.89 10.43
CA SER A 621 -8.12 13.59 9.97
C SER A 621 -6.90 13.13 10.75
N LEU A 622 -6.78 11.82 11.00
CA LEU A 622 -5.56 11.27 11.59
C LEU A 622 -4.42 11.21 10.58
N ARG A 623 -4.73 11.16 9.28
CA ARG A 623 -3.71 11.13 8.24
C ARG A 623 -3.65 12.46 7.50
N TRP A 624 -4.60 12.73 6.60
CA TRP A 624 -4.51 13.92 5.77
C TRP A 624 -5.82 14.32 5.08
N VAL A 625 -5.81 15.57 4.63
CA VAL A 625 -6.75 16.12 3.65
C VAL A 625 -6.02 16.20 2.31
N ASP A 626 -6.59 15.63 1.26
CA ASP A 626 -5.99 15.54 -0.07
C ASP A 626 -6.83 16.29 -1.10
N ILE A 627 -6.27 17.37 -1.66
CA ILE A 627 -6.89 18.14 -2.72
C ILE A 627 -6.30 17.64 -4.04
N GLN A 628 -7.08 16.87 -4.79
CA GLN A 628 -6.68 16.34 -6.09
C GLN A 628 -6.87 17.39 -7.19
N PRO A 629 -6.33 17.17 -8.40
CA PRO A 629 -6.56 18.05 -9.55
C PRO A 629 -8.06 18.29 -9.78
N GLY A 630 -8.44 19.56 -9.90
CA GLY A 630 -9.84 20.00 -10.07
C GLY A 630 -10.65 20.07 -8.76
N GLY A 631 -10.09 19.65 -7.63
CA GLY A 631 -10.68 19.84 -6.31
C GLY A 631 -10.41 21.23 -5.74
N ILE A 632 -11.36 21.77 -4.98
CA ILE A 632 -11.28 23.11 -4.39
C ILE A 632 -11.57 23.06 -2.89
N LEU A 633 -10.64 23.60 -2.09
CA LEU A 633 -10.85 23.86 -0.67
C LEU A 633 -10.88 25.38 -0.46
N GLN A 634 -11.88 25.90 0.23
CA GLN A 634 -11.99 27.34 0.45
C GLN A 634 -12.61 27.73 1.79
N GLY A 635 -12.44 29.00 2.15
CA GLY A 635 -13.07 29.62 3.31
C GLY A 635 -12.11 29.85 4.47
N HIS A 636 -12.61 29.73 5.70
CA HIS A 636 -11.87 29.99 6.94
C HIS A 636 -12.30 29.02 8.04
N GLY A 637 -11.40 28.70 8.96
CA GLY A 637 -11.64 27.69 10.00
C GLY A 637 -10.39 26.88 10.26
N ARG A 638 -10.56 25.65 10.76
CA ARG A 638 -9.44 24.80 11.19
C ARG A 638 -9.37 23.49 10.43
N ILE A 639 -8.16 23.08 10.07
CA ILE A 639 -7.81 21.78 9.52
C ILE A 639 -6.87 21.10 10.51
N GLU A 640 -7.39 20.11 11.22
CA GLU A 640 -6.70 19.28 12.19
C GLU A 640 -5.98 18.09 11.53
N ALA A 641 -5.25 18.35 10.44
CA ALA A 641 -4.50 17.36 9.69
C ALA A 641 -3.37 18.01 8.87
N SER A 642 -2.54 17.19 8.22
CA SER A 642 -1.69 17.68 7.13
C SER A 642 -2.55 17.89 5.88
N LEU A 643 -2.27 18.95 5.12
CA LEU A 643 -2.99 19.32 3.91
C LEU A 643 -2.08 19.13 2.69
N TYR A 644 -2.45 18.21 1.81
CA TYR A 644 -1.78 17.99 0.52
C TYR A 644 -2.60 18.67 -0.58
N ASN A 645 -2.00 19.66 -1.25
CA ASN A 645 -2.63 20.43 -2.30
C ASN A 645 -2.03 20.07 -3.67
N ASN A 646 -2.87 19.50 -4.53
CA ASN A 646 -2.67 19.31 -5.97
C ASN A 646 -3.82 19.92 -6.79
N GLY A 647 -4.67 20.72 -6.15
CA GLY A 647 -5.79 21.43 -6.76
C GLY A 647 -5.74 22.90 -6.36
N ILE A 648 -6.82 23.42 -5.79
CA ILE A 648 -6.92 24.82 -5.39
C ILE A 648 -7.24 24.92 -3.89
N VAL A 649 -6.42 25.68 -3.16
CA VAL A 649 -6.73 26.16 -1.80
C VAL A 649 -6.98 27.66 -1.87
N SER A 650 -8.15 28.12 -1.43
CA SER A 650 -8.54 29.53 -1.46
C SER A 650 -8.81 30.05 -0.05
N ALA A 651 -7.97 30.96 0.43
CA ALA A 651 -8.05 31.49 1.78
C ALA A 651 -8.42 32.98 1.81
N SER A 652 -9.27 33.38 2.76
CA SER A 652 -9.63 34.79 2.97
C SER A 652 -8.59 35.50 3.84
N GLY A 653 -8.27 36.75 3.51
CA GLY A 653 -7.33 37.57 4.28
C GLY A 653 -7.88 38.07 5.61
N LYS A 654 -9.20 38.07 5.82
CA LYS A 654 -9.83 38.61 7.05
C LYS A 654 -9.79 37.63 8.22
N ILE A 655 -10.02 36.36 7.94
CA ILE A 655 -9.97 35.27 8.94
C ILE A 655 -9.16 34.13 8.30
N PRO A 656 -8.06 33.70 8.93
CA PRO A 656 -7.19 32.71 8.32
C PRO A 656 -7.87 31.34 8.20
N LEU A 657 -7.45 30.60 7.19
CA LEU A 657 -7.54 29.14 7.19
C LEU A 657 -6.36 28.58 7.98
N GLU A 658 -6.62 27.82 9.04
CA GLU A 658 -5.61 27.28 9.94
C GLU A 658 -5.32 25.80 9.68
N VAL A 659 -4.08 25.44 9.33
CA VAL A 659 -3.61 24.07 9.15
C VAL A 659 -2.73 23.67 10.34
N SER A 660 -3.20 22.75 11.17
CA SER A 660 -2.53 22.36 12.43
C SER A 660 -1.22 21.59 12.25
N LYS A 661 -1.04 20.91 11.11
CA LYS A 661 0.17 20.17 10.77
C LYS A 661 0.84 20.81 9.55
N ASP A 662 1.31 20.01 8.60
CA ASP A 662 2.06 20.49 7.44
C ASP A 662 1.16 20.82 6.26
N TYR A 663 1.64 21.72 5.40
CA TYR A 663 1.04 22.08 4.11
C TYR A 663 2.01 21.73 2.98
N TYR A 664 1.53 20.99 1.98
CA TYR A 664 2.34 20.54 0.86
C TYR A 664 1.70 20.93 -0.47
N GLU A 665 2.47 21.52 -1.37
CA GLU A 665 2.05 21.78 -2.75
C GLU A 665 2.76 20.88 -3.74
N THR A 666 2.02 20.41 -4.73
CA THR A 666 2.60 19.90 -5.98
C THR A 666 2.93 21.06 -6.93
N LEU A 667 3.54 20.73 -8.07
CA LEU A 667 3.90 21.70 -9.10
C LEU A 667 2.68 22.34 -9.80
N ASP A 668 1.54 21.66 -9.80
CA ASP A 668 0.29 22.07 -10.45
C ASP A 668 -0.72 22.65 -9.46
N ALA A 669 -0.37 22.64 -8.17
CA ALA A 669 -1.19 23.21 -7.12
C ALA A 669 -1.30 24.73 -7.25
N ARG A 670 -2.42 25.27 -6.76
CA ARG A 670 -2.67 26.71 -6.67
C ARG A 670 -3.09 27.11 -5.26
N LEU A 671 -2.45 28.15 -4.74
CA LEU A 671 -2.90 28.88 -3.57
C LEU A 671 -3.53 30.20 -4.02
N SER A 672 -4.78 30.44 -3.68
CA SER A 672 -5.48 31.70 -3.92
C SER A 672 -5.68 32.43 -2.60
N VAL A 673 -5.28 33.70 -2.51
CA VAL A 673 -5.44 34.50 -1.28
C VAL A 673 -6.19 35.79 -1.58
N SER A 674 -7.31 36.01 -0.90
CA SER A 674 -7.99 37.29 -0.93
C SER A 674 -7.33 38.26 0.06
N ILE A 675 -6.93 39.45 -0.39
CA ILE A 675 -6.38 40.50 0.49
C ILE A 675 -7.53 41.42 0.90
N GLU A 676 -7.76 41.53 2.20
CA GLU A 676 -8.82 42.34 2.80
C GLU A 676 -8.26 43.20 3.94
N GLY A 677 -8.40 44.52 3.85
CA GLY A 677 -7.90 45.46 4.87
C GLY A 677 -6.37 45.57 5.00
N ASP A 678 -5.92 46.05 6.16
CA ASP A 678 -4.50 46.32 6.47
C ASP A 678 -3.73 45.12 7.06
N THR A 679 -4.43 44.02 7.37
CA THR A 679 -3.85 42.81 7.94
C THR A 679 -4.44 41.61 7.22
N SER A 680 -3.69 41.01 6.31
CA SER A 680 -4.06 39.73 5.73
C SER A 680 -3.22 38.64 6.39
N THR A 681 -3.82 37.52 6.75
CA THR A 681 -3.11 36.24 6.82
C THR A 681 -4.09 35.24 6.25
N GLY A 682 -3.92 34.92 4.97
CA GLY A 682 -4.80 33.97 4.29
C GLY A 682 -4.65 32.58 4.88
N LEU A 683 -3.44 32.04 4.81
CA LEU A 683 -3.13 30.69 5.28
C LEU A 683 -2.20 30.73 6.50
N LYS A 684 -2.58 30.06 7.58
CA LYS A 684 -1.73 29.88 8.76
C LYS A 684 -1.44 28.40 8.96
N VAL A 685 -0.19 28.01 8.78
CA VAL A 685 0.29 26.64 8.94
C VAL A 685 1.08 26.56 10.25
N TYR A 686 0.72 25.64 11.15
CA TYR A 686 1.46 25.48 12.40
C TYR A 686 2.69 24.57 12.23
N GLY A 687 2.65 23.64 11.28
CA GLY A 687 3.78 22.83 10.84
C GLY A 687 4.59 23.50 9.73
N LYS A 688 5.15 22.67 8.86
CA LYS A 688 5.98 23.09 7.73
C LYS A 688 5.11 23.36 6.50
N ALA A 689 5.45 24.40 5.73
CA ALA A 689 4.88 24.67 4.42
C ALA A 689 5.92 24.40 3.32
N ILE A 690 5.62 23.46 2.41
CA ILE A 690 6.44 23.17 1.22
C ILE A 690 5.72 23.71 0.00
N LEU A 691 6.29 24.77 -0.58
CA LEU A 691 5.73 25.51 -1.70
C LEU A 691 6.35 25.07 -3.02
N ALA A 692 5.49 24.80 -4.00
CA ALA A 692 5.91 24.39 -5.35
C ALA A 692 4.93 24.83 -6.44
N GLY A 693 3.73 25.28 -6.09
CA GLY A 693 2.66 25.62 -7.02
C GLY A 693 2.70 27.07 -7.49
N THR A 694 1.54 27.59 -7.86
CA THR A 694 1.34 29.00 -8.21
C THR A 694 0.52 29.73 -7.14
N LEU A 695 0.83 31.00 -6.96
CA LEU A 695 0.06 31.92 -6.13
C LEU A 695 -0.83 32.81 -7.00
N ASP A 696 -2.08 32.94 -6.60
CA ASP A 696 -3.06 33.85 -7.15
C ASP A 696 -3.64 34.74 -6.06
N ILE A 697 -4.01 35.97 -6.42
CA ILE A 697 -4.53 36.94 -5.46
C ILE A 697 -5.82 37.60 -5.96
N ALA A 698 -6.69 37.92 -5.02
CA ALA A 698 -7.87 38.74 -5.26
C ALA A 698 -7.86 39.94 -4.29
N LEU A 699 -8.17 41.13 -4.78
CA LEU A 699 -8.32 42.32 -3.94
C LEU A 699 -9.81 42.59 -3.70
N SER A 700 -10.20 42.65 -2.44
CA SER A 700 -11.57 43.02 -2.06
C SER A 700 -11.57 44.41 -1.44
N ASN A 701 -12.19 45.40 -2.12
CA ASN A 701 -12.52 46.72 -1.56
C ASN A 701 -11.35 47.48 -0.88
N LEU A 702 -10.15 47.45 -1.46
CA LEU A 702 -8.96 48.07 -0.89
C LEU A 702 -8.38 49.19 -1.78
N SER A 703 -7.99 50.28 -1.13
CA SER A 703 -6.94 51.17 -1.66
C SER A 703 -5.60 50.58 -1.23
N VAL A 704 -4.93 49.89 -2.16
CA VAL A 704 -3.64 49.25 -1.89
C VAL A 704 -2.63 50.31 -1.46
N LYS A 705 -2.07 50.17 -0.25
CA LYS A 705 -1.07 51.10 0.26
C LYS A 705 0.28 50.73 -0.31
N ALA A 706 0.80 51.58 -1.20
CA ALA A 706 2.13 51.39 -1.79
C ALA A 706 3.18 51.07 -0.72
N ASN A 707 4.05 50.10 -0.99
CA ASN A 707 5.13 49.64 -0.10
C ASN A 707 4.67 49.07 1.25
N THR A 708 3.39 48.77 1.45
CA THR A 708 2.92 48.05 2.66
C THR A 708 2.98 46.55 2.39
N PRO A 709 3.71 45.75 3.20
CA PRO A 709 3.72 44.30 3.06
C PRO A 709 2.40 43.71 3.57
N TYR A 710 1.82 42.81 2.79
CA TYR A 710 0.63 42.02 3.12
C TYR A 710 1.05 40.57 3.33
N THR A 711 1.04 40.10 4.57
CA THR A 711 1.33 38.69 4.86
C THR A 711 0.22 37.80 4.28
N ILE A 712 0.58 36.71 3.63
CA ILE A 712 -0.42 35.81 3.01
C ILE A 712 -0.32 34.39 3.52
N LEU A 713 0.87 34.00 3.98
CA LEU A 713 1.16 32.68 4.52
C LEU A 713 2.10 32.81 5.71
N THR A 714 1.78 32.12 6.81
CA THR A 714 2.70 31.91 7.93
C THR A 714 2.90 30.41 8.16
N ALA A 715 4.11 30.00 8.51
CA ALA A 715 4.47 28.61 8.82
C ALA A 715 5.56 28.54 9.90
N SER A 716 5.71 27.40 10.58
CA SER A 716 6.89 27.18 11.44
C SER A 716 8.18 27.16 10.64
N GLN A 717 8.09 26.70 9.39
CA GLN A 717 9.17 26.67 8.41
C GLN A 717 8.57 26.72 7.00
N ILE A 718 9.15 27.55 6.13
CA ILE A 718 8.84 27.60 4.70
C ILE A 718 10.01 27.00 3.91
N GLU A 719 9.69 26.08 3.01
CA GLU A 719 10.61 25.55 2.01
C GLU A 719 10.03 25.69 0.60
N GLY A 720 10.91 25.94 -0.38
CA GLY A 720 10.50 26.21 -1.75
C GLY A 720 9.97 27.62 -1.96
N THR A 721 9.46 27.88 -3.16
CA THR A 721 8.91 29.18 -3.59
C THR A 721 7.80 28.93 -4.60
N PHE A 722 6.85 29.85 -4.70
CA PHE A 722 5.89 29.82 -5.79
C PHE A 722 6.57 29.97 -7.15
N ARG A 723 5.99 29.33 -8.18
CA ARG A 723 6.48 29.32 -9.56
C ARG A 723 6.13 30.57 -10.37
N ASN A 724 5.50 31.55 -9.73
CA ASN A 724 5.16 32.83 -10.32
C ASN A 724 6.36 33.49 -11.01
N LYS A 725 6.15 33.95 -12.25
CA LYS A 725 7.22 34.54 -13.07
C LYS A 725 7.84 35.73 -12.35
N ASN A 726 9.18 35.73 -12.27
CA ASN A 726 9.96 36.76 -11.60
C ASN A 726 9.59 37.01 -10.12
N GLN A 727 8.94 36.05 -9.43
CA GLN A 727 8.40 36.26 -8.08
C GLN A 727 7.40 37.44 -8.02
N HIS A 728 6.56 37.56 -9.04
CA HIS A 728 5.49 38.54 -9.09
C HIS A 728 4.13 37.90 -9.29
N VAL A 729 3.12 38.47 -8.67
CA VAL A 729 1.71 38.11 -8.86
C VAL A 729 0.92 39.37 -9.16
N THR A 730 -0.06 39.25 -10.06
CA THR A 730 -0.95 40.35 -10.45
C THR A 730 -2.36 40.00 -10.01
N ASP A 731 -3.10 40.97 -9.50
CA ASP A 731 -4.52 40.79 -9.18
C ASP A 731 -5.41 40.92 -10.44
N GLY A 732 -6.72 40.81 -10.26
CA GLY A 732 -7.70 41.00 -11.34
C GLY A 732 -7.83 42.43 -11.88
N ASN A 733 -7.17 43.43 -11.25
CA ASN A 733 -7.18 44.84 -11.65
C ASN A 733 -5.81 45.31 -12.18
N ASP A 734 -4.94 44.37 -12.60
CA ASP A 734 -3.59 44.64 -13.09
C ASP A 734 -2.62 45.26 -12.05
N GLN A 735 -2.97 45.26 -10.75
CA GLN A 735 -2.06 45.67 -9.69
C GLN A 735 -1.00 44.57 -9.48
N LEU A 736 0.26 44.93 -9.70
CA LEU A 736 1.40 44.04 -9.55
C LEU A 736 1.90 44.01 -8.10
N PHE A 737 2.27 42.83 -7.62
CA PHE A 737 2.91 42.61 -6.31
C PHE A 737 4.19 41.79 -6.47
N SER A 738 5.23 42.14 -5.72
CA SER A 738 6.41 41.30 -5.52
C SER A 738 6.19 40.34 -4.35
N ILE A 739 6.60 39.09 -4.51
CA ILE A 739 6.50 38.03 -3.51
C ILE A 739 7.80 37.97 -2.70
N HIS A 740 7.70 38.09 -1.38
CA HIS A 740 8.82 38.06 -0.45
C HIS A 740 8.70 36.85 0.49
N TYR A 741 9.83 36.16 0.71
CA TYR A 741 9.91 34.98 1.55
C TYR A 741 10.85 35.22 2.72
N THR A 742 10.44 34.80 3.91
CA THR A 742 11.30 34.61 5.08
C THR A 742 11.28 33.13 5.47
N HIS A 743 11.97 32.77 6.55
CA HIS A 743 11.93 31.39 7.05
C HIS A 743 10.52 30.94 7.50
N SER A 744 9.65 31.89 7.85
CA SER A 744 8.34 31.61 8.47
C SER A 744 7.17 32.34 7.83
N GLU A 745 7.40 33.23 6.86
CA GLU A 745 6.35 34.08 6.27
C GLU A 745 6.52 34.25 4.76
N VAL A 746 5.39 34.27 4.04
CA VAL A 746 5.30 34.84 2.69
C VAL A 746 4.48 36.11 2.75
N SER A 747 5.00 37.18 2.16
CA SER A 747 4.35 38.49 2.09
C SER A 747 4.35 39.05 0.67
N LEU A 748 3.38 39.89 0.37
CA LEU A 748 3.22 40.59 -0.89
C LEU A 748 3.45 42.07 -0.71
N VAL A 749 4.25 42.67 -1.58
CA VAL A 749 4.51 44.12 -1.57
C VAL A 749 4.04 44.71 -2.89
N PRO A 750 3.14 45.71 -2.89
CA PRO A 750 2.68 46.36 -4.11
C PRO A 750 3.84 47.01 -4.86
N VAL A 751 3.92 46.75 -6.17
CA VAL A 751 4.87 47.40 -7.07
C VAL A 751 4.23 48.67 -7.65
N LYS A 752 5.03 49.74 -7.75
CA LYS A 752 4.59 51.04 -8.28
C LYS A 752 4.55 51.09 -9.79
#